data_AF-A0A9D9GUG1-F1
#
_entry.id   AF-A0A9D9GUG1-F1
#
_cell.length_a   1.000
_cell.length_b   1.000
_cell.length_c   1.000
_cell.angle_alpha   90.00
_cell.angle_beta   90.00
_cell.angle_gamma   90.00
#
_symmetry.space_group_name_H-M   'P 1'
#
loop_
_entity.id
_entity.type
_entity.pdbx_description
1 polymer ?
#
loop_
_entity_poly.entity_id
_entity_poly.type
_entity_poly.pdbx_seq_one_letter_code
_entity_poly.pdbx_strand_id
1 'polypeptide(L)'
;MNKKISIKSWISFIIIGLAGQLAWAVENMYLNSFIFYLDDGGNYLSLISLTVALSAVTACLTTILIGALTDYLGKRKIFIISGYILWGISTAAFGLINVDNVHALFPIANAGFLSGVFVVVLDCVMTFFGSSANDASFNSYVTKVVSKENRGKVEGVLSVLPLFAMLIIFVGLNNLTQLETPRWDLFFYIIGGVVFLVGILSIFLLPKEPKEERKKGYFSQVLEGFKLKTIKNNKKLYIVLIAYLIYCVATQVFFPYLMVYFEHNLEFSGINFSIVLGCVLILGSILSILFGFLSDRHNKLIMLIPLSLIYMAGLLLVYFVNPGNLAFAIIAGTIMMFGYISMTSLLNSIVRDNIPKGEEGSFMGIRMIFVVMLPMVTGPFIGEALSENFSDKFYTDLGQTKPLPSAYIWLVALAIMVLIFIPLTYLIYKDKKDKKNKNLGILIKGNKHNEEVPLSEYPRPSFVRDSYLCLNGEWDIVINKSNDLNVKYDKKCIVPYAIESPLSGVSHLLEVDEYIHYRKLVKLPEKFKKDRLVLHFDGIDQISKIYINSIHISTHIGGYTPIVLDITPFIKTNEFVLEVICKDETNRSSLTRGKQKLSRGGVWYTSSSGIYKPVWLESTSDEFIIESKFTPLINENSLKVFIKTNKDGIAHLKFDRYEFDVETNKEVVLKDLSLPLWEIDDPKLIDVEIRFNKDIVNTYFGYRDIKIEGSNLYLNNKKIFINGLLDQGYYKEGNLTPKSYEDYLFDISKVKELGFNTLRVHIKEECDTFYYYCDANGLLVIQDIPNGGSDYKFWTITKGGVFPFLKKENDKDYKKFSREETESKNEYKEVLNSIINRLYNHPSIIMYTLFNEGWGQFDSYEIYLMAKEIDNSRIYDVASGWYDNGFNEIRSIHSYFYPLKISKTLQKPVIFTEFGGYSYTIKDHFFGLKKFGYRIYNKKEKYEQAYSKLYMKKILPLIKKGLNGVIYTELNDIEDETNGIFTYDRILKINEDVIKHINSKIDETFNS
;
A
#
# COMPACT_ATOMS: atom_id res chain seq x y z
N MET A 1 10.54 -17.88 -5.79
CA MET A 1 9.85 -18.46 -6.97
C MET A 1 10.16 -17.60 -8.18
N ASN A 2 10.54 -18.21 -9.30
CA ASN A 2 10.92 -17.49 -10.53
C ASN A 2 9.76 -16.58 -11.00
N LYS A 3 10.03 -15.27 -11.11
CA LYS A 3 9.05 -14.26 -11.56
C LYS A 3 8.66 -14.39 -13.05
N LYS A 4 9.30 -15.28 -13.80
CA LYS A 4 9.06 -15.49 -15.24
C LYS A 4 8.56 -16.91 -15.50
N ILE A 5 7.50 -17.02 -16.29
CA ILE A 5 6.99 -18.30 -16.81
C ILE A 5 8.05 -18.88 -17.74
N SER A 6 8.34 -20.18 -17.58
CA SER A 6 9.32 -20.85 -18.42
C SER A 6 8.84 -20.96 -19.87
N ILE A 7 9.75 -20.96 -20.84
CA ILE A 7 9.43 -21.16 -22.25
C ILE A 7 8.65 -22.48 -22.44
N LYS A 8 9.06 -23.54 -21.73
CA LYS A 8 8.37 -24.83 -21.75
C LYS A 8 6.92 -24.73 -21.29
N SER A 9 6.63 -23.95 -20.24
CA SER A 9 5.27 -23.70 -19.77
C SER A 9 4.44 -22.94 -20.80
N TRP A 10 5.01 -21.92 -21.45
CA TRP A 10 4.33 -21.19 -22.54
C TRP A 10 3.98 -22.09 -23.72
N ILE A 11 4.95 -22.88 -24.20
CA ILE A 11 4.73 -23.86 -25.27
C ILE A 11 3.62 -24.84 -24.89
N SER A 12 3.64 -25.33 -23.64
CA SER A 12 2.60 -26.24 -23.14
C SER A 12 1.21 -25.59 -23.15
N PHE A 13 1.09 -24.36 -22.67
CA PHE A 13 -0.21 -23.67 -22.62
C PHE A 13 -0.79 -23.41 -24.02
N ILE A 14 0.07 -23.01 -24.97
CA ILE A 14 -0.36 -22.69 -26.34
C ILE A 14 -0.75 -23.96 -27.10
N ILE A 15 0.10 -25.00 -27.10
CA ILE A 15 -0.16 -26.22 -27.88
C ILE A 15 -1.38 -26.97 -27.35
N ILE A 16 -1.44 -27.21 -26.04
CA ILE A 16 -2.54 -27.96 -25.42
C ILE A 16 -3.83 -27.15 -25.50
N GLY A 17 -3.76 -25.84 -25.21
CA GLY A 17 -4.89 -24.94 -25.32
C GLY A 17 -5.47 -24.90 -26.74
N LEU A 18 -4.62 -24.71 -27.76
CA LEU A 18 -5.07 -24.60 -29.15
C LEU A 18 -5.71 -25.89 -29.65
N ALA A 19 -5.13 -27.05 -29.34
CA ALA A 19 -5.70 -28.34 -29.72
C ALA A 19 -7.09 -28.56 -29.12
N GLY A 20 -7.29 -28.16 -27.85
CA GLY A 20 -8.60 -28.23 -27.23
C GLY A 20 -9.61 -27.30 -27.89
N GLN A 21 -9.18 -26.12 -28.32
CA GLN A 21 -10.05 -25.18 -29.04
C GLN A 21 -10.40 -25.66 -30.46
N LEU A 22 -9.55 -26.43 -31.14
CA LEU A 22 -9.87 -27.03 -32.43
C LEU A 22 -11.01 -28.05 -32.30
N ALA A 23 -10.92 -28.96 -31.34
CA ALA A 23 -11.99 -29.93 -31.08
C ALA A 23 -13.28 -29.26 -30.62
N TRP A 24 -13.17 -28.27 -29.72
CA TRP A 24 -14.32 -27.49 -29.25
C TRP A 24 -15.00 -26.70 -30.38
N ALA A 25 -14.24 -26.16 -31.33
CA ALA A 25 -14.80 -25.46 -32.49
C ALA A 25 -15.54 -26.42 -33.43
N VAL A 26 -15.04 -27.65 -33.61
CA VAL A 26 -15.78 -28.70 -34.34
C VAL A 26 -17.09 -29.03 -33.63
N GLU A 27 -17.03 -29.26 -32.31
CA GLU A 27 -18.17 -29.55 -31.44
C GLU A 27 -19.28 -28.48 -31.56
N ASN A 28 -18.92 -27.20 -31.45
CA ASN A 28 -19.91 -26.13 -31.33
C ASN A 28 -20.33 -25.50 -32.66
N MET A 29 -19.60 -25.74 -33.76
CA MET A 29 -19.88 -25.10 -35.05
C MET A 29 -20.17 -26.08 -36.19
N TYR A 30 -19.46 -27.22 -36.27
CA TYR A 30 -19.54 -28.12 -37.42
C TYR A 30 -20.40 -29.36 -37.18
N LEU A 31 -20.60 -29.79 -35.92
CA LEU A 31 -21.51 -30.91 -35.64
C LEU A 31 -22.94 -30.60 -36.09
N ASN A 32 -23.40 -29.36 -35.94
CA ASN A 32 -24.73 -28.95 -36.42
C ASN A 32 -24.85 -29.12 -37.95
N SER A 33 -23.82 -28.72 -38.70
CA SER A 33 -23.76 -28.92 -40.16
C SER A 33 -23.62 -30.40 -40.55
N PHE A 34 -22.94 -31.20 -39.73
CA PHE A 34 -22.79 -32.64 -39.97
C PHE A 34 -24.09 -33.41 -39.71
N ILE A 35 -24.83 -33.06 -38.65
CA ILE A 35 -26.19 -33.59 -38.39
C ILE A 35 -27.11 -33.26 -39.57
N PHE A 36 -27.02 -32.03 -40.10
CA PHE A 36 -27.79 -31.62 -41.28
C PHE A 36 -27.42 -32.43 -42.53
N TYR A 37 -26.13 -32.71 -42.74
CA TYR A 37 -25.66 -33.54 -43.87
C TYR A 37 -26.16 -35.00 -43.80
N LEU A 38 -26.39 -35.54 -42.61
CA LEU A 38 -26.78 -36.94 -42.40
C LEU A 38 -28.30 -37.19 -42.47
N ASP A 39 -29.14 -36.15 -42.47
CA ASP A 39 -30.59 -36.30 -42.39
C ASP A 39 -31.28 -36.23 -43.76
N ASP A 40 -32.17 -37.19 -44.02
CA ASP A 40 -32.92 -37.36 -45.27
C ASP A 40 -34.42 -37.06 -45.04
N GLY A 41 -34.71 -35.90 -44.43
CA GLY A 41 -36.08 -35.36 -44.25
C GLY A 41 -36.73 -35.49 -42.85
N GLY A 42 -35.94 -35.61 -41.77
CA GLY A 42 -36.42 -35.68 -40.38
C GLY A 42 -36.52 -34.35 -39.61
N ASN A 43 -36.85 -34.45 -38.31
CA ASN A 43 -37.06 -33.31 -37.39
C ASN A 43 -35.72 -32.75 -36.85
N TYR A 44 -34.83 -32.32 -37.76
CA TYR A 44 -33.42 -31.96 -37.50
C TYR A 44 -33.20 -30.82 -36.48
N LEU A 45 -34.12 -29.85 -36.38
CA LEU A 45 -34.02 -28.73 -35.44
C LEU A 45 -34.02 -29.20 -33.97
N SER A 46 -34.86 -30.20 -33.65
CA SER A 46 -34.93 -30.73 -32.29
C SER A 46 -33.66 -31.49 -31.89
N LEU A 47 -32.98 -32.14 -32.85
CA LEU A 47 -31.72 -32.85 -32.61
C LEU A 47 -30.57 -31.89 -32.35
N ILE A 48 -30.49 -30.75 -33.07
CA ILE A 48 -29.47 -29.72 -32.87
C ILE A 48 -29.58 -29.11 -31.46
N SER A 49 -30.77 -28.66 -31.07
CA SER A 49 -30.99 -28.05 -29.74
C SER A 49 -30.74 -29.04 -28.60
N LEU A 50 -31.11 -30.31 -28.80
CA LEU A 50 -30.84 -31.37 -27.83
C LEU A 50 -29.34 -31.67 -27.70
N THR A 51 -28.59 -31.67 -28.81
CA THR A 51 -27.14 -31.89 -28.83
C THR A 51 -26.42 -30.82 -28.02
N VAL A 52 -26.70 -29.54 -28.30
CA VAL A 52 -26.08 -28.41 -27.59
C VAL A 52 -26.42 -28.42 -26.09
N ALA A 53 -27.69 -28.67 -25.74
CA ALA A 53 -28.12 -28.69 -24.34
C ALA A 53 -27.50 -29.88 -23.56
N LEU A 54 -27.52 -31.08 -24.14
CA LEU A 54 -26.95 -32.28 -23.51
C LEU A 54 -25.42 -32.19 -23.40
N SER A 55 -24.72 -31.64 -24.40
CA SER A 55 -23.30 -31.38 -24.31
C SER A 55 -22.98 -30.36 -23.21
N ALA A 56 -23.68 -29.23 -23.14
CA ALA A 56 -23.45 -28.22 -22.09
C ALA A 56 -23.66 -28.78 -20.66
N VAL A 57 -24.70 -29.60 -20.47
CA VAL A 57 -24.95 -30.29 -19.20
C VAL A 57 -23.86 -31.33 -18.92
N THR A 58 -23.47 -32.12 -19.92
CA THR A 58 -22.41 -33.13 -19.81
C THR A 58 -21.08 -32.48 -19.44
N ALA A 59 -20.69 -31.39 -20.09
CA ALA A 59 -19.49 -30.62 -19.80
C ALA A 59 -19.49 -30.13 -18.34
N CYS A 60 -20.61 -29.57 -17.88
CA CYS A 60 -20.75 -29.05 -16.52
C CYS A 60 -20.65 -30.17 -15.47
N LEU A 61 -21.43 -31.25 -15.61
CA LEU A 61 -21.42 -32.38 -14.69
C LEU A 61 -20.06 -33.08 -14.65
N THR A 62 -19.46 -33.29 -15.82
CA THR A 62 -18.11 -33.86 -15.94
C THR A 62 -17.10 -33.00 -15.21
N THR A 63 -17.12 -31.68 -15.41
CA THR A 63 -16.17 -30.77 -14.77
C THR A 63 -16.31 -30.76 -13.25
N ILE A 64 -17.54 -30.84 -12.72
CA ILE A 64 -17.80 -30.95 -11.28
C ILE A 64 -17.21 -32.26 -10.72
N LEU A 65 -17.50 -33.39 -11.36
CA LEU A 65 -17.10 -34.71 -10.86
C LEU A 65 -15.60 -34.98 -11.04
N ILE A 66 -15.07 -34.71 -12.23
CA ILE A 66 -13.67 -34.95 -12.58
C ILE A 66 -12.77 -33.88 -11.99
N GLY A 67 -13.21 -32.62 -11.92
CA GLY A 67 -12.47 -31.54 -11.26
C GLY A 67 -12.15 -31.90 -9.80
N ALA A 68 -13.18 -32.28 -9.04
CA ALA A 68 -12.99 -32.78 -7.67
C ALA A 68 -12.13 -34.06 -7.62
N LEU A 69 -12.28 -34.97 -8.58
CA LEU A 69 -11.46 -36.19 -8.64
C LEU A 69 -9.99 -35.87 -8.84
N THR A 70 -9.68 -34.87 -9.67
CA THR A 70 -8.30 -34.46 -9.94
C THR A 70 -7.65 -33.78 -8.73
N ASP A 71 -8.42 -33.00 -7.95
CA ASP A 71 -7.98 -32.44 -6.67
C ASP A 71 -7.74 -33.56 -5.63
N TYR A 72 -8.65 -34.54 -5.57
CA TYR A 72 -8.55 -35.68 -4.66
C TYR A 72 -7.33 -36.58 -4.96
N LEU A 73 -7.08 -36.87 -6.23
CA LEU A 73 -5.99 -37.75 -6.65
C LEU A 73 -4.65 -37.04 -6.78
N GLY A 74 -4.64 -35.71 -6.99
CA GLY A 74 -3.43 -34.91 -7.21
C GLY A 74 -2.67 -35.28 -8.50
N LYS A 75 -3.38 -35.82 -9.52
CA LYS A 75 -2.79 -36.40 -10.74
C LYS A 75 -3.34 -35.76 -12.03
N ARG A 76 -3.46 -34.43 -12.10
CA ARG A 76 -4.06 -33.73 -13.26
C ARG A 76 -3.39 -34.05 -14.59
N LYS A 77 -2.05 -34.19 -14.61
CA LYS A 77 -1.29 -34.56 -15.82
C LYS A 77 -1.83 -35.82 -16.51
N ILE A 78 -2.25 -36.84 -15.76
CA ILE A 78 -2.76 -38.09 -16.34
C ILE A 78 -4.09 -37.85 -17.05
N PHE A 79 -5.01 -37.14 -16.39
CA PHE A 79 -6.31 -36.80 -16.96
C PHE A 79 -6.19 -35.93 -18.21
N ILE A 80 -5.21 -35.01 -18.27
CA ILE A 80 -4.92 -34.25 -19.49
C ILE A 80 -4.48 -35.20 -20.61
N ILE A 81 -3.48 -36.06 -20.37
CA ILE A 81 -2.94 -36.96 -21.40
C ILE A 81 -4.00 -37.93 -21.92
N SER A 82 -4.61 -38.70 -21.01
CA SER A 82 -5.59 -39.71 -21.40
C SER A 82 -6.85 -39.07 -21.98
N GLY A 83 -7.28 -37.93 -21.42
CA GLY A 83 -8.45 -37.22 -21.92
C GLY A 83 -8.24 -36.66 -23.32
N TYR A 84 -7.11 -36.02 -23.65
CA TYR A 84 -6.85 -35.54 -25.03
C TYR A 84 -6.69 -36.70 -26.03
N ILE A 85 -6.10 -37.83 -25.63
CA ILE A 85 -6.02 -39.03 -26.48
C ILE A 85 -7.43 -39.54 -26.80
N LEU A 86 -8.26 -39.75 -25.77
CA LEU A 86 -9.62 -40.26 -25.94
C LEU A 86 -10.52 -39.24 -26.64
N TRP A 87 -10.32 -37.95 -26.39
CA TRP A 87 -11.02 -36.87 -27.08
C TRP A 87 -10.73 -36.91 -28.57
N GLY A 88 -9.45 -37.00 -28.97
CA GLY A 88 -9.08 -37.13 -30.38
C GLY A 88 -9.64 -38.39 -31.06
N ILE A 89 -9.65 -39.53 -30.36
CA ILE A 89 -10.28 -40.77 -30.87
C ILE A 89 -11.79 -40.57 -31.06
N SER A 90 -12.48 -39.99 -30.07
CA SER A 90 -13.92 -39.73 -30.17
C SER A 90 -14.26 -38.73 -31.28
N THR A 91 -13.43 -37.70 -31.49
CA THR A 91 -13.59 -36.75 -32.60
C THR A 91 -13.37 -37.44 -33.95
N ALA A 92 -12.36 -38.31 -34.07
CA ALA A 92 -12.12 -39.08 -35.29
C ALA A 92 -13.26 -40.08 -35.59
N ALA A 93 -13.92 -40.61 -34.57
CA ALA A 93 -15.00 -41.58 -34.73
C ALA A 93 -16.22 -41.03 -35.47
N PHE A 94 -16.43 -39.69 -35.49
CA PHE A 94 -17.47 -39.07 -36.33
C PHE A 94 -17.24 -39.33 -37.82
N GLY A 95 -15.99 -39.48 -38.27
CA GLY A 95 -15.66 -39.82 -39.66
C GLY A 95 -16.12 -41.22 -40.09
N LEU A 96 -16.53 -42.07 -39.14
CA LEU A 96 -17.09 -43.40 -39.40
C LEU A 96 -18.62 -43.38 -39.56
N ILE A 97 -19.27 -42.28 -39.16
CA ILE A 97 -20.73 -42.13 -39.21
C ILE A 97 -21.12 -41.64 -40.60
N ASN A 98 -21.76 -42.53 -41.38
CA ASN A 98 -22.48 -42.17 -42.59
C ASN A 98 -23.75 -43.04 -42.68
N VAL A 99 -24.71 -42.61 -43.50
CA VAL A 99 -26.02 -43.26 -43.61
C VAL A 99 -25.88 -44.72 -44.05
N ASP A 100 -24.95 -45.03 -44.95
CA ASP A 100 -24.69 -46.38 -45.47
C ASP A 100 -24.18 -47.35 -44.39
N ASN A 101 -23.24 -46.91 -43.54
CA ASN A 101 -22.68 -47.69 -42.44
C ASN A 101 -23.73 -47.93 -41.35
N VAL A 102 -24.56 -46.93 -41.05
CA VAL A 102 -25.64 -47.04 -40.06
C VAL A 102 -26.75 -47.96 -40.58
N HIS A 103 -27.11 -47.86 -41.86
CA HIS A 103 -28.07 -48.76 -42.51
C HIS A 103 -27.56 -50.21 -42.55
N ALA A 104 -26.27 -50.42 -42.78
CA ALA A 104 -25.64 -51.76 -42.72
C ALA A 104 -25.71 -52.39 -41.32
N LEU A 105 -25.66 -51.58 -40.26
CA LEU A 105 -25.75 -52.03 -38.87
C LEU A 105 -27.21 -52.18 -38.39
N PHE A 106 -28.13 -51.37 -38.89
CA PHE A 106 -29.54 -51.33 -38.48
C PHE A 106 -30.51 -51.24 -39.69
N PRO A 107 -30.79 -52.36 -40.39
CA PRO A 107 -31.49 -52.36 -41.68
C PRO A 107 -32.98 -51.97 -41.66
N ILE A 108 -33.59 -51.78 -40.47
CA ILE A 108 -35.05 -51.68 -40.28
C ILE A 108 -35.50 -50.27 -39.82
N ALA A 109 -34.57 -49.34 -39.62
CA ALA A 109 -34.86 -48.02 -39.07
C ALA A 109 -34.53 -46.89 -40.05
N ASN A 110 -35.11 -45.70 -39.85
CA ASN A 110 -34.75 -44.50 -40.60
C ASN A 110 -33.27 -44.17 -40.32
N ALA A 111 -32.42 -44.54 -41.27
CA ALA A 111 -30.96 -44.50 -41.13
C ALA A 111 -30.43 -43.07 -40.93
N GLY A 112 -31.10 -42.05 -41.49
CA GLY A 112 -30.75 -40.64 -41.28
C GLY A 112 -31.03 -40.18 -39.85
N PHE A 113 -32.23 -40.46 -39.33
CA PHE A 113 -32.59 -40.13 -37.94
C PHE A 113 -31.69 -40.83 -36.91
N LEU A 114 -31.43 -42.13 -37.09
CA LEU A 114 -30.52 -42.88 -36.22
C LEU A 114 -29.09 -42.34 -36.29
N SER A 115 -28.60 -41.96 -37.47
CA SER A 115 -27.30 -41.31 -37.62
C SER A 115 -27.21 -40.02 -36.80
N GLY A 116 -28.26 -39.20 -36.81
CA GLY A 116 -28.37 -38.01 -35.96
C GLY A 116 -28.34 -38.33 -34.46
N VAL A 117 -29.04 -39.37 -34.01
CA VAL A 117 -29.00 -39.82 -32.60
C VAL A 117 -27.61 -40.31 -32.20
N PHE A 118 -26.93 -41.06 -33.07
CA PHE A 118 -25.54 -41.49 -32.84
C PHE A 118 -24.59 -40.30 -32.72
N VAL A 119 -24.80 -39.24 -33.50
CA VAL A 119 -24.04 -37.99 -33.38
C VAL A 119 -24.25 -37.36 -32.00
N VAL A 120 -25.49 -37.28 -31.49
CA VAL A 120 -25.77 -36.72 -30.14
C VAL A 120 -25.07 -37.52 -29.04
N VAL A 121 -25.12 -38.85 -29.13
CA VAL A 121 -24.47 -39.74 -28.14
C VAL A 121 -22.96 -39.60 -28.22
N LEU A 122 -22.39 -39.62 -29.42
CA LEU A 122 -20.95 -39.49 -29.63
C LEU A 122 -20.45 -38.11 -29.22
N ASP A 123 -21.26 -37.07 -29.40
CA ASP A 123 -20.99 -35.71 -28.92
C ASP A 123 -20.87 -35.69 -27.41
N CYS A 124 -21.85 -36.23 -26.67
CA CYS A 124 -21.75 -36.33 -25.20
C CYS A 124 -20.51 -37.10 -24.73
N VAL A 125 -20.12 -38.18 -25.44
CA VAL A 125 -18.90 -38.94 -25.14
C VAL A 125 -17.65 -38.09 -25.40
N MET A 126 -17.62 -37.37 -26.53
CA MET A 126 -16.55 -36.46 -26.90
C MET A 126 -16.42 -35.32 -25.88
N THR A 127 -17.54 -34.68 -25.50
CA THR A 127 -17.61 -33.64 -24.46
C THR A 127 -17.14 -34.17 -23.10
N PHE A 128 -17.51 -35.39 -22.72
CA PHE A 128 -17.03 -36.00 -21.48
C PHE A 128 -15.50 -36.08 -21.45
N PHE A 129 -14.87 -36.55 -22.53
CA PHE A 129 -13.40 -36.60 -22.59
C PHE A 129 -12.78 -35.21 -22.69
N GLY A 130 -13.37 -34.32 -23.50
CA GLY A 130 -12.96 -32.93 -23.68
C GLY A 130 -12.98 -32.15 -22.37
N SER A 131 -14.09 -32.15 -21.65
CA SER A 131 -14.21 -31.47 -20.36
C SER A 131 -13.38 -32.13 -19.26
N SER A 132 -13.18 -33.45 -19.29
CA SER A 132 -12.26 -34.13 -18.37
C SER A 132 -10.82 -33.64 -18.56
N ALA A 133 -10.36 -33.52 -19.80
CA ALA A 133 -9.00 -33.10 -20.14
C ALA A 133 -8.80 -31.58 -19.99
N ASN A 134 -9.68 -30.79 -20.58
CA ASN A 134 -9.50 -29.36 -20.73
C ASN A 134 -10.10 -28.57 -19.56
N ASP A 135 -11.42 -28.66 -19.37
CA ASP A 135 -12.15 -27.84 -18.39
C ASP A 135 -11.80 -28.20 -16.94
N ALA A 136 -11.78 -29.49 -16.62
CA ALA A 136 -11.49 -29.99 -15.29
C ALA A 136 -9.99 -30.00 -14.98
N SER A 137 -9.15 -30.46 -15.91
CA SER A 137 -7.75 -30.79 -15.60
C SER A 137 -6.77 -29.70 -16.07
N PHE A 138 -6.78 -29.34 -17.36
CA PHE A 138 -5.85 -28.34 -17.92
C PHE A 138 -6.08 -26.95 -17.31
N ASN A 139 -7.33 -26.49 -17.22
CA ASN A 139 -7.64 -25.20 -16.62
C ASN A 139 -7.27 -25.16 -15.13
N SER A 140 -7.46 -26.24 -14.38
CA SER A 140 -7.02 -26.34 -12.99
C SER A 140 -5.49 -26.31 -12.87
N TYR A 141 -4.80 -26.99 -13.77
CA TYR A 141 -3.34 -26.98 -13.85
C TYR A 141 -2.79 -25.56 -14.12
N VAL A 142 -3.35 -24.84 -15.09
CA VAL A 142 -2.99 -23.43 -15.37
C VAL A 142 -3.21 -22.55 -14.13
N THR A 143 -4.34 -22.73 -13.43
CA THR A 143 -4.66 -21.98 -12.20
C THR A 143 -3.62 -22.19 -11.12
N LYS A 144 -3.17 -23.43 -10.94
CA LYS A 144 -2.19 -23.83 -9.92
C LYS A 144 -0.78 -23.33 -10.25
N VAL A 145 -0.35 -23.44 -11.51
CA VAL A 145 1.05 -23.18 -11.90
C VAL A 145 1.34 -21.70 -12.18
N VAL A 146 0.35 -20.93 -12.62
CA VAL A 146 0.54 -19.51 -12.97
C VAL A 146 0.42 -18.63 -11.73
N SER A 147 1.47 -17.85 -11.45
CA SER A 147 1.47 -16.85 -10.37
C SER A 147 0.52 -15.68 -10.64
N LYS A 148 -0.01 -15.05 -9.58
CA LYS A 148 -0.88 -13.86 -9.67
C LYS A 148 -0.34 -12.74 -10.58
N GLU A 149 0.98 -12.52 -10.55
CA GLU A 149 1.70 -11.47 -11.28
C GLU A 149 1.82 -11.69 -12.80
N ASN A 150 1.55 -12.91 -13.28
CA ASN A 150 1.62 -13.25 -14.70
C ASN A 150 0.28 -13.78 -15.23
N ARG A 151 -0.77 -13.70 -14.42
CA ARG A 151 -2.06 -14.32 -14.72
C ARG A 151 -2.81 -13.56 -15.81
N GLY A 152 -2.75 -12.23 -15.83
CA GLY A 152 -3.31 -11.43 -16.92
C GLY A 152 -2.68 -11.75 -18.28
N LYS A 153 -1.34 -11.92 -18.31
CA LYS A 153 -0.63 -12.32 -19.54
C LYS A 153 -1.06 -13.68 -20.08
N VAL A 154 -1.13 -14.70 -19.22
CA VAL A 154 -1.48 -16.07 -19.66
C VAL A 154 -2.94 -16.12 -20.12
N GLU A 155 -3.87 -15.55 -19.35
CA GLU A 155 -5.27 -15.53 -19.76
C GLU A 155 -5.49 -14.72 -21.04
N GLY A 156 -4.73 -13.62 -21.24
CA GLY A 156 -4.74 -12.86 -22.50
C GLY A 156 -4.42 -13.72 -23.73
N VAL A 157 -3.44 -14.61 -23.63
CA VAL A 157 -3.09 -15.53 -24.72
C VAL A 157 -4.13 -16.65 -24.86
N LEU A 158 -4.52 -17.29 -23.75
CA LEU A 158 -5.48 -18.41 -23.78
C LEU A 158 -6.86 -17.99 -24.31
N SER A 159 -7.30 -16.76 -24.03
CA SER A 159 -8.61 -16.26 -24.45
C SER A 159 -8.70 -15.98 -25.96
N VAL A 160 -7.55 -15.92 -26.64
CA VAL A 160 -7.44 -15.68 -28.08
C VAL A 160 -7.36 -17.00 -28.88
N LEU A 161 -6.96 -18.10 -28.25
CA LEU A 161 -6.83 -19.41 -28.90
C LEU A 161 -8.12 -19.92 -29.60
N PRO A 162 -9.34 -19.72 -29.05
CA PRO A 162 -10.56 -20.12 -29.76
C PRO A 162 -10.68 -19.49 -31.14
N LEU A 163 -10.28 -18.22 -31.29
CA LEU A 163 -10.39 -17.48 -32.55
C LEU A 163 -9.35 -17.95 -33.56
N PHE A 164 -8.13 -18.29 -33.10
CA PHE A 164 -7.14 -18.94 -33.96
C PHE A 164 -7.59 -20.32 -34.42
N ALA A 165 -8.21 -21.11 -33.55
CA ALA A 165 -8.76 -22.41 -33.91
C ALA A 165 -9.86 -22.27 -34.98
N MET A 166 -10.79 -21.33 -34.79
CA MET A 166 -11.80 -21.00 -35.80
C MET A 166 -11.14 -20.60 -37.14
N LEU A 167 -10.15 -19.72 -37.12
CA LEU A 167 -9.45 -19.30 -38.35
C LEU A 167 -8.80 -20.49 -39.09
N ILE A 168 -8.15 -21.41 -38.36
CA ILE A 168 -7.52 -22.61 -38.94
C ILE A 168 -8.57 -23.50 -39.61
N ILE A 169 -9.71 -23.71 -38.96
CA ILE A 169 -10.76 -24.58 -39.50
C ILE A 169 -11.45 -23.90 -40.70
N PHE A 170 -11.87 -22.64 -40.56
CA PHE A 170 -12.60 -21.93 -41.60
C PHE A 170 -11.77 -21.67 -42.86
N VAL A 171 -10.51 -21.26 -42.71
CA VAL A 171 -9.66 -20.95 -43.86
C VAL A 171 -8.96 -22.20 -44.39
N GLY A 172 -8.59 -23.13 -43.50
CA GLY A 172 -7.73 -24.26 -43.86
C GLY A 172 -8.46 -25.56 -44.20
N LEU A 173 -9.64 -25.82 -43.61
CA LEU A 173 -10.29 -27.13 -43.68
C LEU A 173 -11.73 -27.09 -44.21
N ASN A 174 -12.38 -25.92 -44.20
CA ASN A 174 -13.78 -25.77 -44.63
C ASN A 174 -14.06 -26.22 -46.07
N ASN A 175 -13.07 -26.11 -46.96
CA ASN A 175 -13.22 -26.58 -48.34
C ASN A 175 -13.49 -28.09 -48.42
N LEU A 176 -13.02 -28.90 -47.46
CA LEU A 176 -13.23 -30.35 -47.45
C LEU A 176 -14.70 -30.72 -47.24
N THR A 177 -15.46 -29.90 -46.51
CA THR A 177 -16.86 -30.13 -46.16
C THR A 177 -17.83 -29.51 -47.18
N GLN A 178 -17.32 -28.71 -48.12
CA GLN A 178 -18.11 -27.99 -49.13
C GLN A 178 -17.86 -28.47 -50.58
N LEU A 179 -17.11 -29.55 -50.77
CA LEU A 179 -16.94 -30.19 -52.10
C LEU A 179 -18.27 -30.74 -52.62
N GLU A 180 -18.37 -30.95 -53.94
CA GLU A 180 -19.50 -31.68 -54.56
C GLU A 180 -19.72 -33.07 -53.92
N THR A 181 -18.64 -33.69 -53.45
CA THR A 181 -18.66 -34.87 -52.57
C THR A 181 -17.93 -34.55 -51.26
N PRO A 182 -18.65 -34.11 -50.21
CA PRO A 182 -18.04 -33.72 -48.95
C PRO A 182 -17.22 -34.84 -48.30
N ARG A 183 -15.99 -34.53 -47.86
CA ARG A 183 -15.06 -35.46 -47.19
C ARG A 183 -15.05 -35.24 -45.68
N TRP A 184 -16.22 -35.42 -45.07
CA TRP A 184 -16.40 -35.33 -43.61
C TRP A 184 -15.52 -36.32 -42.84
N ASP A 185 -15.28 -37.50 -43.41
CA ASP A 185 -14.35 -38.51 -42.91
C ASP A 185 -12.94 -37.93 -42.68
N LEU A 186 -12.36 -37.36 -43.74
CA LEU A 186 -11.01 -36.79 -43.71
C LEU A 186 -10.93 -35.58 -42.77
N PHE A 187 -11.99 -34.75 -42.74
CA PHE A 187 -12.10 -33.62 -41.82
C PHE A 187 -11.99 -34.06 -40.35
N PHE A 188 -12.79 -35.03 -39.92
CA PHE A 188 -12.77 -35.54 -38.55
C PHE A 188 -11.47 -36.28 -38.22
N TYR A 189 -10.89 -37.02 -39.17
CA TYR A 189 -9.59 -37.68 -38.97
C TYR A 189 -8.44 -36.69 -38.78
N ILE A 190 -8.42 -35.58 -39.53
CA ILE A 190 -7.38 -34.55 -39.38
C ILE A 190 -7.48 -33.91 -37.99
N ILE A 191 -8.67 -33.45 -37.59
CA ILE A 191 -8.84 -32.78 -36.29
C ILE A 191 -8.60 -33.75 -35.14
N GLY A 192 -9.24 -34.93 -35.18
CA GLY A 192 -9.06 -35.97 -34.15
C GLY A 192 -7.61 -36.43 -34.03
N GLY A 193 -6.91 -36.57 -35.16
CA GLY A 193 -5.48 -36.89 -35.21
C GLY A 193 -4.61 -35.83 -34.55
N VAL A 194 -4.86 -34.53 -34.81
CA VAL A 194 -4.12 -33.44 -34.15
C VAL A 194 -4.32 -33.46 -32.64
N VAL A 195 -5.57 -33.61 -32.17
CA VAL A 195 -5.92 -33.64 -30.74
C VAL A 195 -5.27 -34.85 -30.06
N PHE A 196 -5.30 -36.01 -30.71
CA PHE A 196 -4.65 -37.24 -30.25
C PHE A 196 -3.13 -37.08 -30.11
N LEU A 197 -2.47 -36.54 -31.14
CA LEU A 197 -1.02 -36.30 -31.13
C LEU A 197 -0.61 -35.33 -30.02
N VAL A 198 -1.41 -34.28 -29.77
CA VAL A 198 -1.17 -33.36 -28.66
C VAL A 198 -1.35 -34.04 -27.30
N GLY A 199 -2.27 -35.00 -27.18
CA GLY A 199 -2.37 -35.88 -26.02
C GLY A 199 -1.06 -36.63 -25.73
N ILE A 200 -0.43 -37.20 -26.76
CA ILE A 200 0.89 -37.86 -26.64
C ILE A 200 2.00 -36.85 -26.29
N LEU A 201 2.06 -35.71 -26.98
CA LEU A 201 3.06 -34.66 -26.74
C LEU A 201 2.98 -34.10 -25.31
N SER A 202 1.79 -34.07 -24.72
CA SER A 202 1.55 -33.61 -23.35
C SER A 202 2.34 -34.41 -22.29
N ILE A 203 2.76 -35.65 -22.60
CA ILE A 203 3.65 -36.46 -21.75
C ILE A 203 4.97 -35.74 -21.50
N PHE A 204 5.53 -35.09 -22.53
CA PHE A 204 6.84 -34.43 -22.49
C PHE A 204 6.75 -32.95 -22.10
N LEU A 205 5.64 -32.30 -22.47
CA LEU A 205 5.39 -30.88 -22.23
C LEU A 205 5.06 -30.59 -20.75
N LEU A 206 4.21 -31.40 -20.12
CA LEU A 206 3.76 -31.15 -18.75
C LEU A 206 4.77 -31.69 -17.69
N PRO A 207 5.21 -30.88 -16.72
CA PRO A 207 6.04 -31.34 -15.61
C PRO A 207 5.26 -32.29 -14.67
N LYS A 208 6.00 -33.06 -13.85
CA LYS A 208 5.39 -33.85 -12.76
C LYS A 208 4.93 -32.90 -11.65
N GLU A 209 3.70 -33.06 -11.17
CA GLU A 209 3.20 -32.30 -10.02
C GLU A 209 3.81 -32.83 -8.70
N PRO A 210 4.13 -31.93 -7.74
CA PRO A 210 4.54 -32.34 -6.40
C PRO A 210 3.38 -33.06 -5.68
N LYS A 211 3.70 -34.10 -4.91
CA LYS A 211 2.71 -34.81 -4.07
C LYS A 211 2.21 -33.89 -2.96
N GLU A 212 0.90 -33.77 -2.81
CA GLU A 212 0.26 -33.01 -1.73
C GLU A 212 -0.50 -33.95 -0.78
N GLU A 213 -0.60 -33.55 0.49
CA GLU A 213 -1.37 -34.27 1.51
C GLU A 213 -2.88 -34.20 1.24
N ARG A 214 -3.57 -35.34 1.38
CA ARG A 214 -5.03 -35.43 1.20
C ARG A 214 -5.73 -34.77 2.38
N LYS A 215 -6.44 -33.67 2.13
CA LYS A 215 -7.12 -32.89 3.19
C LYS A 215 -8.62 -33.17 3.36
N LYS A 216 -9.32 -33.65 2.32
CA LYS A 216 -10.78 -33.88 2.31
C LYS A 216 -11.14 -35.11 1.48
N GLY A 217 -12.25 -35.78 1.80
CA GLY A 217 -12.79 -36.88 1.00
C GLY A 217 -13.42 -36.41 -0.32
N TYR A 218 -13.46 -37.27 -1.34
CA TYR A 218 -13.94 -36.97 -2.69
C TYR A 218 -15.34 -36.33 -2.73
N PHE A 219 -16.35 -36.99 -2.15
CA PHE A 219 -17.72 -36.45 -2.12
C PHE A 219 -17.83 -35.12 -1.37
N SER A 220 -16.99 -34.91 -0.35
CA SER A 220 -16.95 -33.62 0.33
C SER A 220 -16.37 -32.52 -0.57
N GLN A 221 -15.45 -32.83 -1.48
CA GLN A 221 -14.89 -31.86 -2.44
C GLN A 221 -15.91 -31.50 -3.53
N VAL A 222 -16.63 -32.50 -4.06
CA VAL A 222 -17.72 -32.28 -5.03
C VAL A 222 -18.76 -31.28 -4.50
N LEU A 223 -19.14 -31.42 -3.22
CA LEU A 223 -20.15 -30.56 -2.60
C LEU A 223 -19.57 -29.25 -2.02
N GLU A 224 -18.24 -29.08 -1.96
CA GLU A 224 -17.62 -27.99 -1.20
C GLU A 224 -18.02 -26.61 -1.71
N GLY A 225 -18.04 -26.42 -3.03
CA GLY A 225 -18.43 -25.16 -3.67
C GLY A 225 -19.88 -24.76 -3.38
N PHE A 226 -20.78 -25.74 -3.26
CA PHE A 226 -22.21 -25.49 -3.03
C PHE A 226 -22.56 -25.17 -1.57
N LYS A 227 -21.64 -25.43 -0.62
CA LYS A 227 -21.90 -25.17 0.81
C LYS A 227 -22.06 -23.67 1.06
N LEU A 228 -23.12 -23.30 1.78
CA LEU A 228 -23.40 -21.91 2.15
C LEU A 228 -22.22 -21.26 2.91
N LYS A 229 -21.52 -22.03 3.75
CA LYS A 229 -20.31 -21.59 4.48
C LYS A 229 -19.19 -21.22 3.50
N THR A 230 -18.95 -22.06 2.50
CA THR A 230 -17.93 -21.84 1.47
C THR A 230 -18.25 -20.60 0.63
N ILE A 231 -19.52 -20.42 0.25
CA ILE A 231 -20.00 -19.23 -0.47
C ILE A 231 -19.79 -17.97 0.37
N LYS A 232 -20.14 -18.00 1.66
CA LYS A 232 -19.93 -16.88 2.59
C LYS A 232 -18.45 -16.55 2.80
N ASN A 233 -17.57 -17.54 2.83
CA ASN A 233 -16.13 -17.35 2.99
C ASN A 233 -15.47 -16.82 1.70
N ASN A 234 -16.00 -17.20 0.54
CA ASN A 234 -15.49 -16.81 -0.78
C ASN A 234 -16.40 -15.82 -1.51
N LYS A 235 -17.07 -14.91 -0.78
CA LYS A 235 -18.03 -13.93 -1.35
C LYS A 235 -17.51 -13.20 -2.59
N LYS A 236 -16.22 -12.82 -2.59
CA LYS A 236 -15.60 -12.12 -3.71
C LYS A 236 -15.62 -12.95 -4.99
N LEU A 237 -15.33 -14.25 -4.90
CA LEU A 237 -15.35 -15.17 -6.03
C LEU A 237 -16.77 -15.29 -6.62
N TYR A 238 -17.78 -15.53 -5.79
CA TYR A 238 -19.15 -15.70 -6.26
C TYR A 238 -19.75 -14.44 -6.89
N ILE A 239 -19.41 -13.26 -6.37
CA ILE A 239 -19.89 -12.00 -6.96
C ILE A 239 -19.21 -11.74 -8.31
N VAL A 240 -17.93 -12.11 -8.45
CA VAL A 240 -17.25 -12.09 -9.77
C VAL A 240 -17.89 -13.10 -10.72
N LEU A 241 -18.27 -14.31 -10.27
CA LEU A 241 -18.98 -15.29 -11.09
C LEU A 241 -20.36 -14.78 -11.55
N ILE A 242 -21.07 -14.02 -10.73
CA ILE A 242 -22.32 -13.35 -11.13
C ILE A 242 -22.06 -12.28 -12.20
N ALA A 243 -21.02 -11.45 -12.04
CA ALA A 243 -20.63 -10.49 -13.07
C ALA A 243 -20.27 -11.20 -14.39
N TYR A 244 -19.61 -12.36 -14.29
CA TYR A 244 -19.26 -13.17 -15.45
C TYR A 244 -20.50 -13.80 -16.12
N LEU A 245 -21.44 -14.32 -15.33
CA LEU A 245 -22.73 -14.83 -15.83
C LEU A 245 -23.45 -13.76 -16.66
N ILE A 246 -23.60 -12.54 -16.15
CA ILE A 246 -24.27 -11.43 -16.86
C ILE A 246 -23.61 -11.18 -18.22
N TYR A 247 -22.27 -11.10 -18.23
CA TYR A 247 -21.51 -10.91 -19.45
C TYR A 247 -21.71 -12.06 -20.45
N CYS A 248 -21.62 -13.32 -19.99
CA CYS A 248 -21.79 -14.48 -20.86
C CYS A 248 -23.21 -14.59 -21.41
N VAL A 249 -24.24 -14.30 -20.61
CA VAL A 249 -25.64 -14.26 -21.07
C VAL A 249 -25.79 -13.20 -22.16
N ALA A 250 -25.28 -11.98 -21.93
CA ALA A 250 -25.32 -10.90 -22.93
C ALA A 250 -24.66 -11.33 -24.26
N THR A 251 -23.52 -12.01 -24.21
CA THR A 251 -22.87 -12.54 -25.42
C THR A 251 -23.72 -13.61 -26.10
N GLN A 252 -24.27 -14.56 -25.35
CA GLN A 252 -25.04 -15.69 -25.91
C GLN A 252 -26.39 -15.28 -26.53
N VAL A 253 -26.87 -14.05 -26.31
CA VAL A 253 -28.06 -13.52 -27.01
C VAL A 253 -27.83 -13.39 -28.51
N PHE A 254 -26.63 -13.00 -28.95
CA PHE A 254 -26.36 -12.78 -30.38
C PHE A 254 -25.35 -13.77 -30.97
N PHE A 255 -24.47 -14.35 -30.16
CA PHE A 255 -23.34 -15.14 -30.65
C PHE A 255 -23.72 -16.33 -31.55
N PRO A 256 -24.77 -17.13 -31.24
CA PRO A 256 -25.23 -18.19 -32.13
C PRO A 256 -25.72 -17.69 -33.49
N TYR A 257 -26.22 -16.46 -33.55
CA TYR A 257 -26.81 -15.84 -34.74
C TYR A 257 -25.84 -14.96 -35.52
N LEU A 258 -24.60 -14.81 -35.02
CA LEU A 258 -23.62 -13.87 -35.54
C LEU A 258 -23.33 -14.07 -37.03
N MET A 259 -23.12 -15.32 -37.46
CA MET A 259 -22.82 -15.65 -38.85
C MET A 259 -24.00 -15.33 -39.77
N VAL A 260 -25.18 -15.83 -39.42
CA VAL A 260 -26.43 -15.64 -40.18
C VAL A 260 -26.76 -14.14 -40.31
N TYR A 261 -26.58 -13.36 -39.24
CA TYR A 261 -26.81 -11.92 -39.27
C TYR A 261 -25.86 -11.20 -40.22
N PHE A 262 -24.56 -11.50 -40.18
CA PHE A 262 -23.59 -10.84 -41.06
C PHE A 262 -23.76 -11.24 -42.53
N GLU A 263 -24.12 -12.49 -42.79
CA GLU A 263 -24.31 -13.01 -44.15
C GLU A 263 -25.60 -12.50 -44.79
N HIS A 264 -26.73 -12.62 -44.10
CA HIS A 264 -28.05 -12.34 -44.68
C HIS A 264 -28.61 -10.95 -44.34
N ASN A 265 -28.33 -10.40 -43.16
CA ASN A 265 -28.85 -9.07 -42.82
C ASN A 265 -27.94 -7.95 -43.32
N LEU A 266 -26.62 -8.13 -43.18
CA LEU A 266 -25.61 -7.16 -43.63
C LEU A 266 -25.10 -7.41 -45.05
N GLU A 267 -25.57 -8.48 -45.70
CA GLU A 267 -25.30 -8.80 -47.11
C GLU A 267 -23.81 -9.00 -47.42
N PHE A 268 -23.03 -9.47 -46.44
CA PHE A 268 -21.66 -9.88 -46.66
C PHE A 268 -21.64 -11.35 -47.07
N SER A 269 -21.60 -11.63 -48.38
CA SER A 269 -21.49 -13.01 -48.90
C SER A 269 -20.08 -13.32 -49.44
N GLY A 270 -19.73 -14.60 -49.44
CA GLY A 270 -18.49 -15.12 -50.02
C GLY A 270 -17.20 -14.50 -49.44
N ILE A 271 -16.37 -13.90 -50.29
CA ILE A 271 -15.06 -13.38 -49.90
C ILE A 271 -15.16 -12.19 -48.93
N ASN A 272 -16.21 -11.38 -49.04
CA ASN A 272 -16.41 -10.20 -48.21
C ASN A 272 -16.68 -10.58 -46.75
N PHE A 273 -17.48 -11.61 -46.50
CA PHE A 273 -17.69 -12.17 -45.16
C PHE A 273 -16.37 -12.64 -44.53
N SER A 274 -15.59 -13.41 -45.31
CA SER A 274 -14.30 -13.95 -44.88
C SER A 274 -13.29 -12.85 -44.53
N ILE A 275 -13.30 -11.74 -45.28
CA ILE A 275 -12.46 -10.56 -45.02
C ILE A 275 -12.89 -9.85 -43.72
N VAL A 276 -14.19 -9.60 -43.51
CA VAL A 276 -14.69 -8.96 -42.29
C VAL A 276 -14.31 -9.79 -41.07
N LEU A 277 -14.64 -11.08 -41.10
CA LEU A 277 -14.39 -11.99 -40.00
C LEU A 277 -12.88 -12.11 -39.72
N GLY A 278 -12.06 -12.35 -40.75
CA GLY A 278 -10.60 -12.45 -40.61
C GLY A 278 -9.97 -11.20 -40.00
N CYS A 279 -10.31 -10.01 -40.50
CA CYS A 279 -9.80 -8.74 -39.98
C CYS A 279 -10.22 -8.49 -38.53
N VAL A 280 -11.50 -8.68 -38.22
CA VAL A 280 -12.06 -8.45 -36.88
C VAL A 280 -11.43 -9.38 -35.85
N LEU A 281 -11.27 -10.67 -36.18
CA LEU A 281 -10.67 -11.66 -35.28
C LEU A 281 -9.18 -11.37 -35.03
N ILE A 282 -8.41 -11.03 -36.07
CA ILE A 282 -6.97 -10.74 -35.94
C ILE A 282 -6.75 -9.45 -35.13
N LEU A 283 -7.42 -8.35 -35.50
CA LEU A 283 -7.23 -7.06 -34.84
C LEU A 283 -7.71 -7.09 -33.38
N GLY A 284 -8.89 -7.67 -33.14
CA GLY A 284 -9.43 -7.84 -31.78
C GLY A 284 -8.49 -8.67 -30.89
N SER A 285 -7.89 -9.72 -31.45
CA SER A 285 -6.93 -10.59 -30.75
C SER A 285 -5.64 -9.89 -30.38
N ILE A 286 -5.02 -9.14 -31.30
CA ILE A 286 -3.77 -8.40 -31.06
C ILE A 286 -3.97 -7.37 -29.93
N LEU A 287 -5.03 -6.57 -30.02
CA LEU A 287 -5.34 -5.56 -29.01
C LEU A 287 -5.56 -6.19 -27.62
N SER A 288 -6.24 -7.34 -27.58
CA SER A 288 -6.53 -8.05 -26.33
C SER A 288 -5.29 -8.63 -25.65
N ILE A 289 -4.31 -9.12 -26.41
CA ILE A 289 -3.02 -9.57 -25.87
C ILE A 289 -2.26 -8.40 -25.24
N LEU A 290 -2.17 -7.27 -25.94
CA LEU A 290 -1.52 -6.06 -25.43
C LEU A 290 -2.19 -5.58 -24.13
N PHE A 291 -3.53 -5.61 -24.10
CA PHE A 291 -4.29 -5.22 -22.91
C PHE A 291 -4.11 -6.21 -21.75
N GLY A 292 -4.08 -7.51 -22.02
CA GLY A 292 -3.78 -8.54 -21.02
C GLY A 292 -2.46 -8.27 -20.29
N PHE A 293 -1.46 -7.74 -20.99
CA PHE A 293 -0.16 -7.39 -20.39
C PHE A 293 -0.24 -6.14 -19.50
N LEU A 294 -1.12 -5.18 -19.81
CA LEU A 294 -1.36 -3.99 -19.00
C LEU A 294 -2.16 -4.32 -17.73
N SER A 295 -2.98 -5.36 -17.76
CA SER A 295 -3.85 -5.76 -16.64
C SER A 295 -3.10 -6.21 -15.38
N ASP A 296 -1.89 -6.75 -15.53
CA ASP A 296 -1.05 -7.16 -14.39
C ASP A 296 -0.40 -5.96 -13.68
N ARG A 297 -0.43 -4.76 -14.27
CA ARG A 297 0.18 -3.53 -13.70
C ARG A 297 -0.81 -2.64 -12.95
N HIS A 298 -2.11 -2.90 -13.10
CA HIS A 298 -3.17 -2.05 -12.59
C HIS A 298 -4.20 -2.88 -11.79
N ASN A 299 -5.13 -2.20 -11.10
CA ASN A 299 -6.18 -2.91 -10.37
C ASN A 299 -7.19 -3.51 -11.35
N LYS A 300 -7.14 -4.84 -11.52
CA LYS A 300 -8.02 -5.62 -12.41
C LYS A 300 -9.51 -5.30 -12.22
N LEU A 301 -9.99 -5.05 -10.99
CA LEU A 301 -11.40 -4.72 -10.74
C LEU A 301 -11.80 -3.36 -11.30
N ILE A 302 -10.91 -2.37 -11.24
CA ILE A 302 -11.18 -1.02 -11.76
C ILE A 302 -11.15 -1.04 -13.29
N MET A 303 -10.28 -1.86 -13.88
CA MET A 303 -10.15 -1.99 -15.33
C MET A 303 -11.35 -2.66 -16.00
N LEU A 304 -12.19 -3.40 -15.27
CA LEU A 304 -13.42 -3.97 -15.82
C LEU A 304 -14.40 -2.90 -16.28
N ILE A 305 -14.44 -1.73 -15.63
CA ILE A 305 -15.36 -0.64 -15.99
C ILE A 305 -15.12 -0.14 -17.43
N PRO A 306 -13.93 0.37 -17.79
CA PRO A 306 -13.70 0.86 -19.15
C PRO A 306 -13.84 -0.25 -20.19
N LEU A 307 -13.48 -1.51 -19.88
CA LEU A 307 -13.68 -2.63 -20.80
C LEU A 307 -15.15 -2.96 -21.04
N SER A 308 -15.99 -2.94 -20.00
CA SER A 308 -17.43 -3.12 -20.15
C SER A 308 -18.03 -2.03 -21.03
N LEU A 309 -17.60 -0.77 -20.87
CA LEU A 309 -18.03 0.33 -21.72
C LEU A 309 -17.59 0.17 -23.19
N ILE A 310 -16.35 -0.30 -23.43
CA ILE A 310 -15.86 -0.58 -24.78
C ILE A 310 -16.65 -1.71 -25.44
N TYR A 311 -16.93 -2.79 -24.71
CA TYR A 311 -17.74 -3.89 -25.24
C TYR A 311 -19.17 -3.43 -25.58
N MET A 312 -19.79 -2.67 -24.68
CA MET A 312 -21.10 -2.05 -24.89
C MET A 312 -21.11 -1.12 -26.10
N ALA A 313 -20.08 -0.28 -26.27
CA ALA A 313 -19.94 0.56 -27.45
C ALA A 313 -19.82 -0.28 -28.73
N GLY A 314 -19.08 -1.39 -28.69
CA GLY A 314 -19.01 -2.34 -29.81
C GLY A 314 -20.37 -2.91 -30.19
N LEU A 315 -21.15 -3.40 -29.21
CA LEU A 315 -22.51 -3.92 -29.44
C LEU A 315 -23.43 -2.85 -30.08
N LEU A 316 -23.36 -1.61 -29.57
CA LEU A 316 -24.14 -0.50 -30.10
C LEU A 316 -23.70 -0.12 -31.52
N LEU A 317 -22.41 -0.12 -31.82
CA LEU A 317 -21.91 0.21 -33.16
C LEU A 317 -22.32 -0.83 -34.19
N VAL A 318 -22.30 -2.12 -33.84
CA VAL A 318 -22.72 -3.21 -34.75
C VAL A 318 -24.20 -3.07 -35.13
N TYR A 319 -25.05 -2.61 -34.22
CA TYR A 319 -26.46 -2.32 -34.51
C TYR A 319 -26.63 -1.29 -35.64
N PHE A 320 -25.75 -0.29 -35.74
CA PHE A 320 -25.80 0.76 -36.77
C PHE A 320 -25.08 0.41 -38.07
N VAL A 321 -24.60 -0.83 -38.24
CA VAL A 321 -23.93 -1.24 -39.47
C VAL A 321 -24.95 -1.39 -40.59
N ASN A 322 -24.78 -0.58 -41.63
CA ASN A 322 -25.60 -0.68 -42.85
C ASN A 322 -25.14 -1.86 -43.73
N PRO A 323 -26.07 -2.52 -44.46
CA PRO A 323 -25.74 -3.57 -45.41
C PRO A 323 -24.66 -3.13 -46.42
N GLY A 324 -23.70 -4.01 -46.69
CA GLY A 324 -22.60 -3.76 -47.65
C GLY A 324 -21.48 -2.82 -47.17
N ASN A 325 -21.59 -2.16 -46.00
CA ASN A 325 -20.55 -1.26 -45.50
C ASN A 325 -19.42 -2.02 -44.79
N LEU A 326 -18.50 -2.57 -45.59
CA LEU A 326 -17.38 -3.40 -45.15
C LEU A 326 -16.49 -2.70 -44.11
N ALA A 327 -16.12 -1.44 -44.34
CA ALA A 327 -15.19 -0.71 -43.48
C ALA A 327 -15.77 -0.45 -42.09
N PHE A 328 -17.03 -0.02 -42.02
CA PHE A 328 -17.69 0.23 -40.74
C PHE A 328 -17.95 -1.08 -39.98
N ALA A 329 -18.31 -2.16 -40.67
CA ALA A 329 -18.44 -3.50 -40.08
C ALA A 329 -17.13 -3.99 -39.45
N ILE A 330 -15.99 -3.79 -40.12
CA ILE A 330 -14.67 -4.16 -39.58
C ILE A 330 -14.36 -3.34 -38.32
N ILE A 331 -14.61 -2.02 -38.31
CA ILE A 331 -14.33 -1.17 -37.14
C ILE A 331 -15.23 -1.55 -35.97
N ALA A 332 -16.54 -1.61 -36.18
CA ALA A 332 -17.52 -1.96 -35.14
C ALA A 332 -17.27 -3.36 -34.57
N GLY A 333 -17.06 -4.34 -35.46
CA GLY A 333 -16.73 -5.72 -35.10
C GLY A 333 -15.42 -5.82 -34.32
N THR A 334 -14.39 -5.06 -34.70
CA THR A 334 -13.09 -5.06 -33.99
C THR A 334 -13.23 -4.52 -32.56
N ILE A 335 -13.99 -3.42 -32.37
CA ILE A 335 -14.24 -2.85 -31.03
C ILE A 335 -15.00 -3.85 -30.16
N MET A 336 -16.05 -4.46 -30.72
CA MET A 336 -16.83 -5.49 -30.04
C MET A 336 -15.96 -6.70 -29.65
N MET A 337 -15.17 -7.23 -30.58
CA MET A 337 -14.32 -8.39 -30.32
C MET A 337 -13.19 -8.09 -29.34
N PHE A 338 -12.58 -6.90 -29.41
CA PHE A 338 -11.60 -6.46 -28.42
C PHE A 338 -12.22 -6.42 -27.01
N GLY A 339 -13.41 -5.82 -26.87
CA GLY A 339 -14.16 -5.80 -25.62
C GLY A 339 -14.50 -7.20 -25.12
N TYR A 340 -14.99 -8.08 -26.00
CA TYR A 340 -15.33 -9.46 -25.71
C TYR A 340 -14.12 -10.23 -25.16
N ILE A 341 -13.02 -10.32 -25.91
CA ILE A 341 -11.84 -11.12 -25.51
C ILE A 341 -11.19 -10.55 -24.26
N SER A 342 -11.06 -9.22 -24.16
CA SER A 342 -10.43 -8.56 -23.01
C SER A 342 -11.24 -8.74 -21.73
N MET A 343 -12.58 -8.68 -21.81
CA MET A 343 -13.47 -8.98 -20.68
C MET A 343 -13.34 -10.43 -20.23
N THR A 344 -13.38 -11.38 -21.17
CA THR A 344 -13.19 -12.82 -20.88
C THR A 344 -11.86 -13.08 -20.19
N SER A 345 -10.76 -12.51 -20.71
CA SER A 345 -9.42 -12.66 -20.12
C SER A 345 -9.35 -12.11 -18.69
N LEU A 346 -9.87 -10.90 -18.46
CA LEU A 346 -9.77 -10.24 -17.16
C LEU A 346 -10.67 -10.91 -16.11
N LEU A 347 -11.89 -11.30 -16.48
CA LEU A 347 -12.80 -12.04 -15.60
C LEU A 347 -12.22 -13.42 -15.24
N ASN A 348 -11.69 -14.18 -16.19
CA ASN A 348 -11.01 -15.44 -15.90
C ASN A 348 -9.81 -15.26 -14.97
N SER A 349 -9.01 -14.20 -15.19
CA SER A 349 -7.86 -13.87 -14.35
C SER A 349 -8.29 -13.60 -12.89
N ILE A 350 -9.37 -12.83 -12.69
CA ILE A 350 -9.90 -12.51 -11.36
C ILE A 350 -10.53 -13.75 -10.70
N VAL A 351 -11.29 -14.56 -11.44
CA VAL A 351 -11.86 -15.82 -10.92
C VAL A 351 -10.75 -16.70 -10.38
N ARG A 352 -9.72 -16.99 -11.20
CA ARG A 352 -8.54 -17.79 -10.80
C ARG A 352 -7.75 -17.17 -9.65
N ASP A 353 -7.72 -15.85 -9.51
CA ASP A 353 -7.08 -15.15 -8.38
C ASP A 353 -7.77 -15.41 -7.02
N ASN A 354 -9.06 -15.77 -7.05
CA ASN A 354 -9.93 -15.94 -5.89
C ASN A 354 -10.37 -17.39 -5.64
N ILE A 355 -9.96 -18.35 -6.49
CA ILE A 355 -10.18 -19.79 -6.24
C ILE A 355 -9.31 -20.24 -5.05
N PRO A 356 -9.89 -20.99 -4.07
CA PRO A 356 -9.12 -21.55 -2.96
C PRO A 356 -8.02 -22.51 -3.42
N LYS A 357 -6.84 -22.42 -2.80
CA LYS A 357 -5.70 -23.29 -3.11
C LYS A 357 -5.99 -24.74 -2.70
N GLY A 358 -5.68 -25.68 -3.58
CA GLY A 358 -5.93 -27.12 -3.38
C GLY A 358 -7.37 -27.56 -3.66
N GLU A 359 -8.22 -26.64 -4.11
CA GLU A 359 -9.61 -26.92 -4.53
C GLU A 359 -9.83 -26.38 -5.96
N GLU A 360 -8.75 -26.30 -6.76
CA GLU A 360 -8.80 -25.68 -8.09
C GLU A 360 -9.79 -26.38 -9.02
N GLY A 361 -9.78 -27.71 -9.08
CA GLY A 361 -10.67 -28.50 -9.92
C GLY A 361 -12.13 -28.45 -9.46
N SER A 362 -12.35 -28.52 -8.15
CA SER A 362 -13.69 -28.45 -7.56
C SER A 362 -14.38 -27.12 -7.90
N PHE A 363 -13.64 -26.00 -7.86
CA PHE A 363 -14.16 -24.69 -8.23
C PHE A 363 -14.22 -24.42 -9.73
N MET A 364 -13.49 -25.16 -10.58
CA MET A 364 -13.71 -25.13 -12.03
C MET A 364 -15.09 -25.67 -12.41
N GLY A 365 -15.58 -26.70 -11.72
CA GLY A 365 -16.95 -27.19 -11.89
C GLY A 365 -17.99 -26.12 -11.56
N ILE A 366 -17.80 -25.40 -10.46
CA ILE A 366 -18.67 -24.26 -10.10
C ILE A 366 -18.65 -23.18 -11.17
N ARG A 367 -17.47 -22.85 -11.72
CA ARG A 367 -17.33 -21.87 -12.81
C ARG A 367 -18.16 -22.27 -14.04
N MET A 368 -18.19 -23.55 -14.42
CA MET A 368 -18.94 -24.03 -15.60
C MET A 368 -20.44 -23.72 -15.52
N ILE A 369 -21.04 -23.75 -14.32
CA ILE A 369 -22.44 -23.39 -14.11
C ILE A 369 -22.71 -21.96 -14.58
N PHE A 370 -21.86 -21.01 -14.15
CA PHE A 370 -22.05 -19.58 -14.40
C PHE A 370 -21.58 -19.15 -15.79
N VAL A 371 -20.58 -19.82 -16.36
CA VAL A 371 -19.90 -19.37 -17.60
C VAL A 371 -20.39 -20.12 -18.83
N VAL A 372 -20.87 -21.36 -18.69
CA VAL A 372 -21.25 -22.22 -19.81
C VAL A 372 -22.72 -22.62 -19.72
N MET A 373 -23.10 -23.40 -18.71
CA MET A 373 -24.42 -24.02 -18.64
C MET A 373 -25.55 -22.98 -18.60
N LEU A 374 -25.55 -22.04 -17.66
CA LEU A 374 -26.62 -21.04 -17.55
C LEU A 374 -26.65 -20.10 -18.78
N PRO A 375 -25.53 -19.49 -19.22
CA PRO A 375 -25.53 -18.63 -20.40
C PRO A 375 -26.04 -19.30 -21.69
N MET A 376 -25.57 -20.51 -21.97
CA MET A 376 -25.90 -21.22 -23.21
C MET A 376 -27.34 -21.76 -23.21
N VAL A 377 -27.94 -21.93 -22.02
CA VAL A 377 -29.38 -22.17 -21.92
C VAL A 377 -30.14 -20.86 -22.12
N THR A 378 -29.82 -19.79 -21.40
CA THR A 378 -30.69 -18.59 -21.39
C THR A 378 -30.52 -17.66 -22.60
N GLY A 379 -29.30 -17.48 -23.09
CA GLY A 379 -28.98 -16.49 -24.12
C GLY A 379 -29.65 -16.77 -25.47
N PRO A 380 -29.50 -17.99 -26.04
CA PRO A 380 -30.09 -18.32 -27.33
C PRO A 380 -31.62 -18.18 -27.34
N PHE A 381 -32.33 -18.63 -26.28
CA PHE A 381 -33.79 -18.44 -26.19
C PHE A 381 -34.22 -16.97 -26.22
N ILE A 382 -33.43 -16.07 -25.63
CA ILE A 382 -33.71 -14.63 -25.72
C ILE A 382 -33.52 -14.14 -27.16
N GLY A 383 -32.43 -14.55 -27.83
CA GLY A 383 -32.17 -14.17 -29.22
C GLY A 383 -33.21 -14.71 -30.22
N GLU A 384 -33.66 -15.94 -30.01
CA GLU A 384 -34.74 -16.58 -30.77
C GLU A 384 -36.05 -15.81 -30.61
N ALA A 385 -36.50 -15.57 -29.38
CA ALA A 385 -37.74 -14.85 -29.11
C ALA A 385 -37.74 -13.43 -29.72
N LEU A 386 -36.59 -12.75 -29.74
CA LEU A 386 -36.45 -11.45 -30.40
C LEU A 386 -36.59 -11.56 -31.92
N SER A 387 -36.04 -12.61 -32.50
CA SER A 387 -36.06 -12.83 -33.95
C SER A 387 -37.45 -13.25 -34.43
N GLU A 388 -38.18 -14.06 -33.66
CA GLU A 388 -39.56 -14.44 -33.99
C GLU A 388 -40.52 -13.25 -33.98
N ASN A 389 -40.36 -12.32 -33.02
CA ASN A 389 -41.32 -11.24 -32.81
C ASN A 389 -40.95 -9.91 -33.49
N PHE A 390 -39.67 -9.70 -33.81
CA PHE A 390 -39.15 -8.40 -34.28
C PHE A 390 -38.19 -8.51 -35.47
N SER A 391 -38.26 -9.57 -36.27
CA SER A 391 -37.48 -9.65 -37.51
C SER A 391 -38.20 -9.00 -38.69
N ASP A 392 -37.45 -8.16 -39.42
CA ASP A 392 -37.94 -7.46 -40.61
C ASP A 392 -37.57 -8.19 -41.92
N LYS A 393 -36.79 -9.27 -41.84
CA LYS A 393 -36.32 -10.04 -43.01
C LYS A 393 -36.58 -11.53 -42.79
N PHE A 394 -37.02 -12.22 -43.85
CA PHE A 394 -37.30 -13.65 -43.81
C PHE A 394 -36.49 -14.38 -44.87
N TYR A 395 -35.95 -15.54 -44.53
CA TYR A 395 -35.26 -16.43 -45.45
C TYR A 395 -36.14 -17.66 -45.70
N THR A 396 -36.31 -18.03 -46.96
CA THR A 396 -37.08 -19.23 -47.33
C THR A 396 -36.10 -20.33 -47.66
N ASP A 397 -36.08 -21.36 -46.83
CA ASP A 397 -35.27 -22.56 -47.03
C ASP A 397 -36.20 -23.78 -47.03
N LEU A 398 -36.03 -24.66 -48.03
CA LEU A 398 -36.85 -25.87 -48.20
C LEU A 398 -38.38 -25.62 -48.10
N GLY A 399 -38.86 -24.49 -48.59
CA GLY A 399 -40.29 -24.14 -48.59
C GLY A 399 -40.86 -23.66 -47.24
N GLN A 400 -40.03 -23.51 -46.21
CA GLN A 400 -40.41 -22.88 -44.93
C GLN A 400 -39.78 -21.49 -44.81
N THR A 401 -40.62 -20.49 -44.52
CA THR A 401 -40.19 -19.12 -44.27
C THR A 401 -39.75 -18.98 -42.82
N LYS A 402 -38.47 -18.73 -42.57
CA LYS A 402 -37.92 -18.51 -41.22
C LYS A 402 -37.51 -17.05 -41.03
N PRO A 403 -37.79 -16.44 -39.86
CA PRO A 403 -37.32 -15.09 -39.56
C PRO A 403 -35.80 -15.08 -39.46
N LEU A 404 -35.15 -14.12 -40.11
CA LEU A 404 -33.72 -13.87 -39.92
C LEU A 404 -33.48 -13.24 -38.54
N PRO A 405 -32.25 -13.31 -37.99
CA PRO A 405 -31.99 -12.76 -36.66
C PRO A 405 -32.31 -11.27 -36.60
N SER A 406 -33.07 -10.82 -35.60
CA SER A 406 -33.44 -9.41 -35.49
C SER A 406 -32.23 -8.53 -35.13
N ALA A 407 -32.16 -7.29 -35.64
CA ALA A 407 -31.15 -6.32 -35.18
C ALA A 407 -31.27 -5.99 -33.68
N TYR A 408 -32.45 -6.19 -33.07
CA TYR A 408 -32.67 -5.94 -31.65
C TYR A 408 -31.86 -6.86 -30.71
N ILE A 409 -31.32 -7.98 -31.19
CA ILE A 409 -30.42 -8.85 -30.40
C ILE A 409 -29.22 -8.08 -29.84
N TRP A 410 -28.70 -7.10 -30.59
CA TRP A 410 -27.58 -6.26 -30.18
C TRP A 410 -27.95 -5.30 -29.04
N LEU A 411 -29.14 -4.71 -29.11
CA LEU A 411 -29.65 -3.78 -28.10
C LEU A 411 -30.05 -4.49 -26.80
N VAL A 412 -30.60 -5.71 -26.89
CA VAL A 412 -30.92 -6.51 -25.70
C VAL A 412 -29.65 -7.04 -25.05
N ALA A 413 -28.66 -7.50 -25.83
CA ALA A 413 -27.33 -7.85 -25.30
C ALA A 413 -26.70 -6.66 -24.56
N LEU A 414 -26.78 -5.45 -25.13
CA LEU A 414 -26.34 -4.21 -24.51
C LEU A 414 -27.07 -3.94 -23.18
N ALA A 415 -28.40 -4.08 -23.16
CA ALA A 415 -29.22 -3.86 -21.95
C ALA A 415 -28.87 -4.83 -20.83
N ILE A 416 -28.67 -6.12 -21.13
CA ILE A 416 -28.22 -7.12 -20.15
C ILE A 416 -26.82 -6.75 -19.65
N MET A 417 -25.93 -6.30 -20.53
CA MET A 417 -24.56 -5.92 -20.15
C MET A 417 -24.51 -4.75 -19.15
N VAL A 418 -25.48 -3.82 -19.16
CA VAL A 418 -25.58 -2.74 -18.17
C VAL A 418 -25.66 -3.28 -16.73
N LEU A 419 -26.30 -4.43 -16.53
CA LEU A 419 -26.47 -5.03 -15.21
C LEU A 419 -25.14 -5.42 -14.54
N ILE A 420 -24.05 -5.54 -15.31
CA ILE A 420 -22.72 -5.87 -14.78
C ILE A 420 -22.21 -4.82 -13.77
N PHE A 421 -22.66 -3.56 -13.87
CA PHE A 421 -22.20 -2.50 -12.97
C PHE A 421 -22.67 -2.69 -11.52
N ILE A 422 -23.75 -3.46 -11.29
CA ILE A 422 -24.24 -3.78 -9.94
C ILE A 422 -23.20 -4.59 -9.14
N PRO A 423 -22.77 -5.80 -9.57
CA PRO A 423 -21.73 -6.53 -8.86
C PRO A 423 -20.36 -5.82 -8.88
N LEU A 424 -20.01 -5.09 -9.95
CA LEU A 424 -18.72 -4.38 -10.04
C LEU A 424 -18.59 -3.25 -9.03
N THR A 425 -19.60 -2.40 -8.88
CA THR A 425 -19.58 -1.29 -7.92
C THR A 425 -19.45 -1.77 -6.49
N TYR A 426 -20.18 -2.84 -6.13
CA TYR A 426 -20.06 -3.49 -4.83
C TYR A 426 -18.65 -4.05 -4.58
N LEU A 427 -18.06 -4.73 -5.57
CA LEU A 427 -16.70 -5.27 -5.47
C LEU A 427 -15.65 -4.17 -5.28
N ILE A 428 -15.77 -3.04 -5.99
CA ILE A 428 -14.85 -1.90 -5.87
C ILE A 428 -14.99 -1.22 -4.51
N TYR A 429 -16.22 -1.00 -4.03
CA TYR A 429 -16.48 -0.45 -2.70
C TYR A 429 -15.85 -1.31 -1.60
N LYS A 430 -16.07 -2.63 -1.67
CA LYS A 430 -15.53 -3.56 -0.67
C LYS A 430 -14.01 -3.67 -0.74
N ASP A 431 -13.39 -3.68 -1.93
CA ASP A 431 -11.93 -3.72 -2.09
C ASP A 431 -11.26 -2.46 -1.50
N LYS A 432 -11.92 -1.29 -1.58
CA LYS A 432 -11.47 -0.06 -0.89
C LYS A 432 -11.59 -0.19 0.63
N LYS A 433 -12.70 -0.73 1.14
CA LYS A 433 -12.94 -0.93 2.58
C LYS A 433 -11.97 -1.95 3.20
N ASP A 434 -11.73 -3.08 2.54
CA ASP A 434 -10.81 -4.12 2.99
C ASP A 434 -9.34 -3.65 2.97
N LYS A 435 -8.96 -2.76 2.04
CA LYS A 435 -7.65 -2.09 2.04
C LYS A 435 -7.48 -1.11 3.20
N LYS A 436 -8.55 -0.38 3.54
CA LYS A 436 -8.56 0.47 4.74
C LYS A 436 -8.33 -0.37 6.00
N ASN A 437 -8.96 -1.54 6.10
CA ASN A 437 -8.80 -2.46 7.23
C ASN A 437 -7.46 -3.21 7.29
N LYS A 438 -6.76 -3.39 6.16
CA LYS A 438 -5.38 -3.95 6.16
C LYS A 438 -4.32 -2.95 6.60
N ASN A 439 -4.59 -1.64 6.49
CA ASN A 439 -3.71 -0.62 7.05
C ASN A 439 -3.71 -0.64 8.58
N LEU A 440 -4.77 -1.15 9.23
CA LEU A 440 -4.81 -1.43 10.68
C LEU A 440 -3.97 -2.65 11.11
N GLY A 441 -3.45 -3.45 10.16
CA GLY A 441 -2.92 -4.80 10.42
C GLY A 441 -1.41 -4.93 10.66
N ILE A 442 -0.64 -3.83 10.79
CA ILE A 442 0.77 -3.88 11.24
C ILE A 442 0.86 -3.56 12.74
N LEU A 443 0.05 -4.27 13.52
CA LEU A 443 0.27 -4.41 14.95
C LEU A 443 1.12 -5.67 15.09
N ILE A 444 2.44 -5.50 14.96
CA ILE A 444 3.40 -6.58 15.08
C ILE A 444 3.27 -7.11 16.51
N LYS A 445 3.00 -8.41 16.68
CA LYS A 445 3.10 -9.03 18.01
C LYS A 445 4.57 -8.99 18.44
N GLY A 446 4.91 -8.05 19.31
CA GLY A 446 6.22 -7.97 19.95
C GLY A 446 6.47 -9.21 20.81
N ASN A 447 7.75 -9.49 21.07
CA ASN A 447 8.13 -10.46 22.08
C ASN A 447 7.69 -9.94 23.46
N LYS A 448 7.20 -10.83 24.34
CA LYS A 448 6.92 -10.46 25.74
C LYS A 448 8.19 -9.88 26.36
N HIS A 449 8.08 -8.66 26.88
CA HIS A 449 9.17 -7.94 27.53
C HIS A 449 9.57 -8.64 28.85
N ASN A 450 10.86 -8.58 29.18
CA ASN A 450 11.39 -8.92 30.51
C ASN A 450 10.91 -7.91 31.57
N GLU A 451 10.87 -8.34 32.83
CA GLU A 451 10.24 -7.71 34.01
C GLU A 451 10.79 -6.33 34.46
N GLU A 452 11.60 -5.63 33.67
CA GLU A 452 12.17 -4.31 34.02
C GLU A 452 11.24 -3.14 33.59
N VAL A 453 11.16 -2.10 34.42
CA VAL A 453 10.39 -0.87 34.15
C VAL A 453 11.11 -0.07 33.05
N PRO A 454 10.45 0.25 31.91
CA PRO A 454 11.10 0.96 30.81
C PRO A 454 11.35 2.43 31.15
N LEU A 455 12.46 2.98 30.63
CA LEU A 455 12.84 4.40 30.76
C LEU A 455 12.73 4.87 32.21
N SER A 456 13.31 4.09 33.13
CA SER A 456 13.14 4.30 34.57
C SER A 456 14.07 5.38 35.13
N GLU A 457 15.12 5.72 34.39
CA GLU A 457 16.08 6.78 34.69
C GLU A 457 15.39 8.15 34.71
N TYR A 458 16.03 9.13 35.37
CA TYR A 458 15.51 10.49 35.45
C TYR A 458 15.40 11.10 34.03
N PRO A 459 14.20 11.43 33.53
CA PRO A 459 13.99 11.72 32.10
C PRO A 459 14.51 13.10 31.65
N ARG A 460 14.80 13.98 32.62
CA ARG A 460 15.25 15.37 32.44
C ARG A 460 16.63 15.65 33.07
N PRO A 461 17.74 15.13 32.49
CA PRO A 461 19.11 15.43 32.91
C PRO A 461 19.44 16.94 33.00
N SER A 462 18.75 17.78 32.23
CA SER A 462 18.95 19.24 32.26
C SER A 462 18.40 19.91 33.51
N PHE A 463 17.62 19.23 34.36
CA PHE A 463 17.05 19.83 35.56
C PHE A 463 16.66 18.71 36.55
N VAL A 464 17.64 18.28 37.33
CA VAL A 464 17.59 17.11 38.21
C VAL A 464 17.40 17.53 39.67
N ARG A 465 16.45 16.89 40.34
CA ARG A 465 16.29 16.93 41.81
C ARG A 465 16.74 15.62 42.45
N ASP A 466 17.00 15.67 43.75
CA ASP A 466 17.25 14.50 44.59
C ASP A 466 15.98 13.63 44.80
N SER A 467 14.81 14.17 44.51
CA SER A 467 13.50 13.52 44.66
C SER A 467 12.93 13.07 43.32
N TYR A 468 12.97 11.77 43.08
CA TYR A 468 12.46 11.19 41.84
C TYR A 468 11.77 9.85 42.10
N LEU A 469 10.57 9.69 41.55
CA LEU A 469 9.84 8.43 41.55
C LEU A 469 9.24 8.18 40.16
N CYS A 470 9.79 7.19 39.45
CA CYS A 470 9.28 6.76 38.16
C CYS A 470 7.87 6.15 38.29
N LEU A 471 6.94 6.55 37.43
CA LEU A 471 5.59 5.99 37.34
C LEU A 471 5.36 5.15 36.08
N ASN A 472 6.40 4.91 35.27
CA ASN A 472 6.35 4.02 34.10
C ASN A 472 6.05 2.56 34.51
N GLY A 473 5.96 1.69 33.52
CA GLY A 473 5.64 0.27 33.69
C GLY A 473 4.16 0.00 33.55
N GLU A 474 3.65 -0.99 34.27
CA GLU A 474 2.28 -1.47 34.09
C GLU A 474 1.23 -0.52 34.67
N TRP A 475 0.21 -0.22 33.86
CA TRP A 475 -1.00 0.51 34.22
C TRP A 475 -2.23 -0.31 33.80
N ASP A 476 -3.32 -0.20 34.56
CA ASP A 476 -4.62 -0.72 34.14
C ASP A 476 -5.14 0.14 32.97
N ILE A 477 -5.72 -0.50 31.95
CA ILE A 477 -6.27 0.20 30.79
C ILE A 477 -7.62 -0.39 30.35
N VAL A 478 -8.49 0.47 29.81
CA VAL A 478 -9.61 0.08 28.96
C VAL A 478 -9.77 1.11 27.82
N ILE A 479 -10.10 0.62 26.64
CA ILE A 479 -10.41 1.44 25.46
C ILE A 479 -11.89 1.23 25.13
N ASN A 480 -12.66 2.32 25.13
CA ASN A 480 -14.11 2.27 24.88
C ASN A 480 -14.60 3.60 24.31
N LYS A 481 -15.92 3.74 24.10
CA LYS A 481 -16.53 4.96 23.53
C LYS A 481 -17.14 5.90 24.57
N SER A 482 -16.94 5.63 25.85
CA SER A 482 -17.41 6.47 26.95
C SER A 482 -16.29 7.40 27.44
N ASN A 483 -16.67 8.61 27.82
CA ASN A 483 -15.82 9.58 28.51
C ASN A 483 -16.04 9.54 30.04
N ASP A 484 -16.79 8.55 30.54
CA ASP A 484 -17.06 8.38 31.97
C ASP A 484 -15.84 7.78 32.66
N LEU A 485 -15.52 8.26 33.86
CA LEU A 485 -14.44 7.69 34.67
C LEU A 485 -14.76 6.29 35.21
N ASN A 486 -16.05 6.00 35.45
CA ASN A 486 -16.50 4.73 36.02
C ASN A 486 -16.55 3.63 34.95
N VAL A 487 -15.39 3.08 34.63
CA VAL A 487 -15.22 2.02 33.64
C VAL A 487 -14.58 0.78 34.25
N LYS A 488 -14.83 -0.38 33.63
CA LYS A 488 -14.17 -1.63 34.01
C LYS A 488 -12.89 -1.81 33.21
N TYR A 489 -11.76 -1.75 33.89
CA TYR A 489 -10.44 -2.05 33.32
C TYR A 489 -10.31 -3.55 33.02
N ASP A 490 -9.87 -3.89 31.81
CA ASP A 490 -9.85 -5.27 31.31
C ASP A 490 -8.48 -5.70 30.76
N LYS A 491 -7.54 -4.77 30.64
CA LYS A 491 -6.19 -4.99 30.10
C LYS A 491 -5.15 -4.24 30.91
N LYS A 492 -3.88 -4.50 30.58
CA LYS A 492 -2.71 -3.79 31.07
C LYS A 492 -2.01 -3.09 29.91
N CYS A 493 -1.46 -1.91 30.16
CA CYS A 493 -0.61 -1.16 29.25
C CYS A 493 0.74 -0.89 29.90
N ILE A 494 1.82 -1.05 29.16
CA ILE A 494 3.16 -0.64 29.58
C ILE A 494 3.37 0.83 29.17
N VAL A 495 3.29 1.73 30.14
CA VAL A 495 3.61 3.16 29.98
C VAL A 495 5.13 3.32 30.02
N PRO A 496 5.74 4.15 29.17
CA PRO A 496 5.11 5.20 28.36
C PRO A 496 5.02 4.84 26.87
N TYR A 497 4.70 3.60 26.51
CA TYR A 497 4.51 3.28 25.10
C TYR A 497 3.07 3.59 24.67
N ALA A 498 2.92 4.26 23.54
CA ALA A 498 1.62 4.51 22.92
C ALA A 498 0.86 3.19 22.69
N ILE A 499 -0.47 3.22 22.75
CA ILE A 499 -1.28 1.98 22.69
C ILE A 499 -1.17 1.23 21.35
N GLU A 500 -0.81 1.94 20.27
CA GLU A 500 -0.51 1.37 18.96
C GLU A 500 0.80 0.59 18.96
N SER A 501 1.76 0.99 19.81
CA SER A 501 3.08 0.39 19.86
C SER A 501 3.00 -1.05 20.39
N PRO A 502 3.70 -2.01 19.76
CA PRO A 502 3.88 -3.35 20.31
C PRO A 502 4.42 -3.39 21.74
N LEU A 503 5.33 -2.48 22.10
CA LEU A 503 5.92 -2.41 23.46
C LEU A 503 4.91 -2.07 24.55
N SER A 504 3.78 -1.42 24.21
CA SER A 504 2.69 -1.17 25.17
C SER A 504 2.01 -2.44 25.67
N GLY A 505 2.14 -3.56 24.93
CA GLY A 505 1.38 -4.79 25.17
C GLY A 505 -0.10 -4.71 24.76
N VAL A 506 -0.59 -3.54 24.33
CA VAL A 506 -1.99 -3.32 23.93
C VAL A 506 -2.15 -3.54 22.43
N SER A 507 -1.29 -2.92 21.62
CA SER A 507 -1.31 -3.02 20.16
C SER A 507 -2.70 -2.73 19.58
N HIS A 508 -3.23 -1.53 19.82
CA HIS A 508 -4.55 -1.09 19.38
C HIS A 508 -4.45 0.25 18.64
N LEU A 509 -4.93 0.30 17.40
CA LEU A 509 -5.08 1.56 16.66
C LEU A 509 -6.33 2.29 17.16
N LEU A 510 -6.15 3.45 17.79
CA LEU A 510 -7.27 4.22 18.33
C LEU A 510 -8.16 4.76 17.21
N GLU A 511 -9.46 4.49 17.26
CA GLU A 511 -10.43 5.14 16.39
C GLU A 511 -10.88 6.49 16.98
N VAL A 512 -11.32 7.42 16.12
CA VAL A 512 -11.64 8.82 16.49
C VAL A 512 -12.72 8.96 17.57
N ASP A 513 -13.61 7.97 17.69
CA ASP A 513 -14.70 7.95 18.67
C ASP A 513 -14.39 7.12 19.93
N GLU A 514 -13.16 6.65 20.07
CA GLU A 514 -12.67 5.92 21.23
C GLU A 514 -11.94 6.84 22.23
N TYR A 515 -11.97 6.44 23.49
CA TYR A 515 -11.26 7.02 24.61
C TYR A 515 -10.39 5.95 25.25
N ILE A 516 -9.21 6.37 25.69
CA ILE A 516 -8.30 5.53 26.46
C ILE A 516 -8.44 5.91 27.94
N HIS A 517 -8.73 4.93 28.80
CA HIS A 517 -8.79 5.13 30.23
C HIS A 517 -7.64 4.39 30.89
N TYR A 518 -6.76 5.13 31.56
CA TYR A 518 -5.64 4.60 32.34
C TYR A 518 -5.92 4.69 33.83
N ARG A 519 -5.41 3.73 34.60
CA ARG A 519 -5.39 3.78 36.06
C ARG A 519 -4.12 3.16 36.63
N LYS A 520 -3.51 3.85 37.60
CA LYS A 520 -2.39 3.35 38.39
C LYS A 520 -2.62 3.61 39.88
N LEU A 521 -2.39 2.59 40.70
CA LEU A 521 -2.25 2.75 42.14
C LEU A 521 -0.81 3.15 42.44
N VAL A 522 -0.62 4.33 43.01
CA VAL A 522 0.69 4.88 43.34
C VAL A 522 0.93 4.75 44.83
N LYS A 523 2.07 4.17 45.20
CA LYS A 523 2.55 4.06 46.58
C LYS A 523 3.82 4.88 46.73
N LEU A 524 3.77 5.91 47.57
CA LEU A 524 4.90 6.78 47.86
C LEU A 524 5.83 6.09 48.87
N PRO A 525 7.15 6.11 48.65
CA PRO A 525 8.13 5.70 49.66
C PRO A 525 7.99 6.54 50.94
N GLU A 526 8.34 5.97 52.09
CA GLU A 526 8.36 6.72 53.34
C GLU A 526 9.26 7.96 53.21
N LYS A 527 8.76 9.11 53.69
CA LYS A 527 9.45 10.41 53.64
C LYS A 527 9.76 10.93 52.23
N PHE A 528 9.18 10.35 51.17
CA PHE A 528 9.36 10.88 49.80
C PHE A 528 8.77 12.29 49.65
N LYS A 529 7.57 12.50 50.20
CA LYS A 529 6.93 13.82 50.23
C LYS A 529 7.66 14.72 51.24
N LYS A 530 8.34 15.74 50.72
CA LYS A 530 8.82 16.93 51.43
C LYS A 530 7.61 17.83 51.72
N ASP A 531 7.57 19.04 51.18
CA ASP A 531 6.41 19.94 51.34
C ASP A 531 5.39 19.69 50.21
N ARG A 532 5.86 19.67 48.96
CA ARG A 532 5.05 19.54 47.75
C ARG A 532 5.34 18.27 46.99
N LEU A 533 4.33 17.77 46.29
CA LEU A 533 4.39 16.63 45.39
C LEU A 533 3.93 17.06 43.99
N VAL A 534 4.83 16.97 43.02
CA VAL A 534 4.61 17.44 41.65
C VAL A 534 4.58 16.24 40.71
N LEU A 535 3.48 16.10 39.96
CA LEU A 535 3.25 15.07 38.96
C LEU A 535 3.64 15.61 37.58
N HIS A 536 4.44 14.82 36.87
CA HIS A 536 4.94 15.14 35.55
C HIS A 536 4.47 14.10 34.54
N PHE A 537 3.94 14.56 33.42
CA PHE A 537 3.82 13.81 32.18
C PHE A 537 4.62 14.55 31.11
N ASP A 538 5.63 13.91 30.53
CA ASP A 538 6.44 14.56 29.47
C ASP A 538 5.68 14.64 28.13
N GLY A 539 4.66 13.80 27.93
CA GLY A 539 3.85 13.81 26.70
C GLY A 539 2.69 12.83 26.73
N ILE A 540 1.48 13.35 26.45
CA ILE A 540 0.25 12.58 26.30
C ILE A 540 -0.47 13.05 25.03
N ASP A 541 -0.62 12.18 24.04
CA ASP A 541 -1.32 12.53 22.79
C ASP A 541 -2.83 12.16 22.88
N GLN A 542 -3.81 13.03 22.60
CA GLN A 542 -3.66 14.46 22.35
C GLN A 542 -4.49 15.34 23.29
N ILE A 543 -5.68 14.88 23.71
CA ILE A 543 -6.51 15.58 24.70
C ILE A 543 -6.62 14.68 25.92
N SER A 544 -6.17 15.16 27.08
CA SER A 544 -6.14 14.36 28.30
C SER A 544 -6.87 15.03 29.46
N LYS A 545 -7.54 14.22 30.28
CA LYS A 545 -8.12 14.61 31.56
C LYS A 545 -7.48 13.78 32.66
N ILE A 546 -6.98 14.44 33.69
CA ILE A 546 -6.22 13.80 34.77
C ILE A 546 -7.03 13.87 36.06
N TYR A 547 -7.04 12.77 36.80
CA TYR A 547 -7.76 12.61 38.05
C TYR A 547 -6.87 12.00 39.14
N ILE A 548 -7.09 12.42 40.38
CA ILE A 548 -6.47 11.85 41.58
C ILE A 548 -7.59 11.42 42.52
N ASN A 549 -7.63 10.13 42.88
CA ASN A 549 -8.69 9.54 43.68
C ASN A 549 -10.09 9.92 43.15
N SER A 550 -10.27 9.80 41.83
CA SER A 550 -11.49 10.16 41.10
C SER A 550 -11.91 11.63 41.15
N ILE A 551 -11.06 12.52 41.65
CA ILE A 551 -11.25 13.97 41.60
C ILE A 551 -10.54 14.50 40.35
N HIS A 552 -11.27 15.20 39.48
CA HIS A 552 -10.69 15.85 38.30
C HIS A 552 -9.75 16.98 38.73
N ILE A 553 -8.51 16.96 38.23
CA ILE A 553 -7.50 17.97 38.58
C ILE A 553 -7.11 18.87 37.41
N SER A 554 -7.11 18.35 36.18
CA SER A 554 -6.66 19.10 35.01
C SER A 554 -7.18 18.51 33.70
N THR A 555 -7.29 19.36 32.68
CA THR A 555 -7.50 18.99 31.28
C THR A 555 -6.39 19.63 30.45
N HIS A 556 -5.75 18.86 29.58
CA HIS A 556 -4.69 19.32 28.71
C HIS A 556 -5.00 19.01 27.24
N ILE A 557 -4.58 19.90 26.35
CA ILE A 557 -4.76 19.82 24.90
C ILE A 557 -3.38 19.99 24.26
N GLY A 558 -3.00 19.05 23.40
CA GLY A 558 -1.71 19.03 22.73
C GLY A 558 -0.88 17.80 23.13
N GLY A 559 -0.21 17.20 22.15
CA GLY A 559 0.61 16.00 22.37
C GLY A 559 2.07 16.30 22.68
N TYR A 560 2.56 17.48 22.32
CA TYR A 560 3.98 17.86 22.35
C TYR A 560 4.32 18.85 23.48
N THR A 561 3.41 19.05 24.43
CA THR A 561 3.58 19.93 25.58
C THR A 561 3.53 19.11 26.87
N PRO A 562 4.49 19.27 27.79
CA PRO A 562 4.50 18.53 29.04
C PRO A 562 3.42 19.06 29.99
N ILE A 563 2.98 18.20 30.91
CA ILE A 563 2.01 18.52 31.95
C ILE A 563 2.70 18.43 33.31
N VAL A 564 2.67 19.53 34.07
CA VAL A 564 3.25 19.63 35.41
C VAL A 564 2.18 20.08 36.39
N LEU A 565 1.87 19.25 37.39
CA LEU A 565 0.76 19.48 38.31
C LEU A 565 1.20 19.34 39.77
N ASP A 566 0.94 20.36 40.58
CA ASP A 566 1.04 20.24 42.04
C ASP A 566 -0.16 19.46 42.57
N ILE A 567 0.06 18.19 42.92
CA ILE A 567 -1.00 17.30 43.41
C ILE A 567 -1.08 17.26 44.93
N THR A 568 -0.24 18.03 45.64
CA THR A 568 -0.17 18.09 47.10
C THR A 568 -1.53 18.18 47.79
N PRO A 569 -2.48 19.04 47.34
CA PRO A 569 -3.78 19.20 48.01
C PRO A 569 -4.67 17.94 47.95
N PHE A 570 -4.42 17.04 47.00
CA PHE A 570 -5.24 15.84 46.76
C PHE A 570 -4.69 14.59 47.45
N ILE A 571 -3.47 14.66 47.99
CA ILE A 571 -2.79 13.53 48.61
C ILE A 571 -2.91 13.59 50.14
N LYS A 572 -3.75 12.71 50.68
CA LYS A 572 -4.00 12.57 52.13
C LYS A 572 -3.22 11.43 52.79
N THR A 573 -2.80 10.45 52.01
CA THR A 573 -2.06 9.27 52.49
C THR A 573 -0.88 8.99 51.55
N ASN A 574 0.01 8.08 51.92
CA ASN A 574 1.11 7.65 51.05
C ASN A 574 0.66 6.75 49.88
N GLU A 575 -0.65 6.55 49.71
CA GLU A 575 -1.23 5.80 48.61
C GLU A 575 -2.37 6.60 47.96
N PHE A 576 -2.43 6.58 46.63
CA PHE A 576 -3.50 7.22 45.86
C PHE A 576 -3.67 6.57 44.49
N VAL A 577 -4.83 6.78 43.88
CA VAL A 577 -5.13 6.32 42.53
C VAL A 577 -4.94 7.50 41.56
N LEU A 578 -4.13 7.30 40.53
CA LEU A 578 -3.96 8.20 39.39
C LEU A 578 -4.75 7.65 38.20
N GLU A 579 -5.64 8.45 37.62
CA GLU A 579 -6.47 8.06 36.49
C GLU A 579 -6.34 9.10 35.38
N VAL A 580 -6.27 8.65 34.12
CA VAL A 580 -6.13 9.52 32.96
C VAL A 580 -7.08 9.07 31.86
N ILE A 581 -7.86 10.00 31.32
CA ILE A 581 -8.70 9.77 30.14
C ILE A 581 -8.08 10.50 28.96
N CYS A 582 -7.74 9.81 27.89
CA CYS A 582 -7.16 10.37 26.67
C CYS A 582 -8.12 10.21 25.49
N LYS A 583 -8.11 11.21 24.60
CA LYS A 583 -8.72 11.15 23.28
C LYS A 583 -7.70 11.64 22.24
N ASP A 584 -7.59 10.92 21.14
CA ASP A 584 -6.86 11.39 19.96
C ASP A 584 -7.71 11.21 18.71
N GLU A 585 -7.85 12.28 17.92
CA GLU A 585 -8.52 12.25 16.62
C GLU A 585 -7.51 12.23 15.46
N THR A 586 -6.21 12.24 15.79
CA THR A 586 -5.03 12.22 14.93
C THR A 586 -5.20 13.19 13.76
N ASN A 587 -5.41 12.68 12.53
CA ASN A 587 -5.49 13.47 11.32
C ASN A 587 -6.88 14.05 11.01
N ARG A 588 -7.84 13.89 11.92
CA ARG A 588 -9.16 14.54 11.88
C ARG A 588 -9.21 15.79 12.75
N SER A 589 -8.33 15.88 13.74
CA SER A 589 -8.07 17.08 14.50
C SER A 589 -7.32 18.12 13.65
N SER A 590 -7.45 19.40 14.02
CA SER A 590 -6.64 20.48 13.50
C SER A 590 -5.37 20.70 14.32
N LEU A 591 -5.17 20.03 15.44
CA LEU A 591 -4.03 20.18 16.35
C LEU A 591 -2.71 19.66 15.73
N THR A 592 -1.61 19.95 16.41
CA THR A 592 -0.27 19.57 15.97
C THR A 592 -0.02 18.08 16.18
N ARG A 593 0.42 17.36 15.12
CA ARG A 593 0.47 15.88 15.14
C ARG A 593 1.72 15.26 14.51
N GLY A 594 2.57 16.06 13.85
CA GLY A 594 3.67 15.51 13.07
C GLY A 594 3.20 14.48 12.03
N LYS A 595 4.07 13.59 11.58
CA LYS A 595 3.77 12.64 10.49
C LYS A 595 2.84 11.47 10.88
N GLN A 596 2.06 11.62 11.96
CA GLN A 596 1.13 10.61 12.46
C GLN A 596 -0.19 10.60 11.67
N LYS A 597 -0.68 9.40 11.29
CA LYS A 597 -1.96 9.25 10.57
C LYS A 597 -2.62 7.89 10.80
N LEU A 598 -3.94 7.89 10.98
CA LEU A 598 -4.74 6.65 11.12
C LEU A 598 -4.58 5.69 9.95
N SER A 599 -4.50 6.23 8.72
CA SER A 599 -4.17 5.46 7.53
C SER A 599 -2.81 5.89 6.99
N ARG A 600 -1.77 5.28 7.55
CA ARG A 600 -0.37 5.41 7.12
C ARG A 600 -0.11 5.07 5.65
N GLY A 601 1.05 5.48 5.16
CA GLY A 601 1.60 5.14 3.85
C GLY A 601 2.35 6.30 3.18
N GLY A 602 3.43 5.98 2.47
CA GLY A 602 4.35 6.99 1.94
C GLY A 602 5.12 7.65 3.08
N VAL A 603 5.05 8.98 3.17
CA VAL A 603 5.70 9.82 4.20
C VAL A 603 4.86 10.00 5.48
N TRP A 604 3.82 9.18 5.68
CA TRP A 604 2.94 9.23 6.87
C TRP A 604 2.99 7.90 7.59
N TYR A 605 3.14 7.92 8.91
CA TYR A 605 3.41 6.75 9.75
C TYR A 605 2.26 6.46 10.72
N THR A 606 2.32 5.33 11.41
CA THR A 606 1.33 4.93 12.43
C THR A 606 1.20 5.99 13.53
N SER A 607 -0.03 6.25 13.98
CA SER A 607 -0.31 7.15 15.12
C SER A 607 0.23 6.60 16.44
N SER A 608 0.49 7.48 17.40
CA SER A 608 0.97 7.16 18.74
C SER A 608 0.12 7.90 19.77
N SER A 609 -0.98 7.26 20.18
CA SER A 609 -1.99 7.83 21.07
C SER A 609 -1.76 7.48 22.54
N GLY A 610 -2.22 8.34 23.44
CA GLY A 610 -2.14 8.14 24.88
C GLY A 610 -0.78 8.58 25.46
N ILE A 611 -0.36 7.95 26.56
CA ILE A 611 0.88 8.32 27.25
C ILE A 611 2.06 7.71 26.47
N TYR A 612 2.79 8.56 25.74
CA TYR A 612 3.90 8.12 24.86
C TYR A 612 5.29 8.63 25.32
N LYS A 613 5.36 9.45 26.38
CA LYS A 613 6.61 9.86 27.04
C LYS A 613 6.53 9.61 28.57
N PRO A 614 7.68 9.55 29.28
CA PRO A 614 7.73 9.17 30.69
C PRO A 614 6.78 9.94 31.63
N VAL A 615 6.41 9.27 32.72
CA VAL A 615 5.60 9.82 33.82
C VAL A 615 6.36 9.63 35.12
N TRP A 616 6.44 10.67 35.94
CA TRP A 616 7.14 10.61 37.23
C TRP A 616 6.59 11.60 38.25
N LEU A 617 7.04 11.42 39.50
CA LEU A 617 6.82 12.37 40.59
C LEU A 617 8.15 12.96 41.04
N GLU A 618 8.10 14.25 41.35
CA GLU A 618 9.14 14.96 42.10
C GLU A 618 8.55 15.45 43.42
N SER A 619 9.41 15.64 44.43
CA SER A 619 9.01 16.31 45.66
C SER A 619 9.89 17.50 45.97
N THR A 620 9.27 18.65 46.18
CA THR A 620 9.97 19.92 46.35
C THR A 620 9.59 20.60 47.66
N SER A 621 10.40 21.57 48.10
CA SER A 621 10.01 22.48 49.17
C SER A 621 8.93 23.46 48.72
N ASP A 622 8.31 24.16 49.69
CA ASP A 622 7.30 25.17 49.38
C ASP A 622 7.83 26.36 48.59
N GLU A 623 9.12 26.67 48.76
CA GLU A 623 9.87 27.63 47.95
C GLU A 623 10.81 26.85 47.05
N PHE A 624 10.68 26.99 45.73
CA PHE A 624 11.32 26.10 44.77
C PHE A 624 11.63 26.76 43.43
N ILE A 625 12.57 26.12 42.71
CA ILE A 625 13.06 26.55 41.40
C ILE A 625 12.14 25.99 40.31
N ILE A 626 11.67 26.86 39.43
CA ILE A 626 10.76 26.51 38.32
C ILE A 626 11.55 26.25 37.04
N GLU A 627 12.54 27.11 36.76
CA GLU A 627 13.26 27.13 35.50
C GLU A 627 14.62 27.82 35.69
N SER A 628 15.61 27.45 34.88
CA SER A 628 16.90 28.12 34.79
C SER A 628 17.29 28.32 33.33
N LYS A 629 17.81 29.49 32.97
CA LYS A 629 18.33 29.79 31.63
C LYS A 629 19.77 30.30 31.72
N PHE A 630 20.63 29.78 30.87
CA PHE A 630 22.03 30.14 30.75
C PHE A 630 22.32 30.60 29.32
N THR A 631 22.71 31.87 29.14
CA THR A 631 23.04 32.45 27.84
C THR A 631 24.51 32.88 27.81
N PRO A 632 25.40 32.09 27.18
CA PRO A 632 26.81 32.44 27.00
C PRO A 632 27.00 33.76 26.24
N LEU A 633 27.87 34.63 26.74
CA LEU A 633 28.29 35.88 26.09
C LEU A 633 29.81 35.83 25.88
N ILE A 634 30.24 35.00 24.92
CA ILE A 634 31.65 34.61 24.76
C ILE A 634 32.57 35.80 24.52
N ASN A 635 32.14 36.78 23.73
CA ASN A 635 32.96 37.96 23.43
C ASN A 635 33.19 38.87 24.66
N GLU A 636 32.39 38.71 25.71
CA GLU A 636 32.46 39.48 26.94
C GLU A 636 33.03 38.67 28.11
N ASN A 637 33.40 37.40 27.90
CA ASN A 637 33.79 36.47 28.98
C ASN A 637 32.75 36.45 30.12
N SER A 638 31.47 36.43 29.76
CA SER A 638 30.36 36.55 30.69
C SER A 638 29.24 35.54 30.40
N LEU A 639 28.40 35.31 31.40
CA LEU A 639 27.24 34.43 31.33
C LEU A 639 26.03 35.19 31.83
N LYS A 640 25.01 35.34 30.98
CA LYS A 640 23.71 35.83 31.42
C LYS A 640 22.92 34.65 31.99
N VAL A 641 22.37 34.85 33.19
CA VAL A 641 21.62 33.84 33.93
C VAL A 641 20.25 34.40 34.28
N PHE A 642 19.22 33.55 34.16
CA PHE A 642 17.88 33.82 34.66
C PHE A 642 17.38 32.59 35.43
N ILE A 643 17.15 32.75 36.73
CA ILE A 643 16.61 31.69 37.58
C ILE A 643 15.19 32.06 37.98
N LYS A 644 14.21 31.30 37.51
CA LYS A 644 12.80 31.48 37.86
C LYS A 644 12.45 30.65 39.07
N THR A 645 11.84 31.28 40.05
CA THR A 645 11.36 30.63 41.29
C THR A 645 9.91 31.01 41.53
N ASN A 646 9.22 30.26 42.39
CA ASN A 646 7.85 30.57 42.76
C ASN A 646 7.73 31.77 43.73
N LYS A 647 8.85 32.26 44.26
CA LYS A 647 8.94 33.39 45.19
C LYS A 647 10.25 34.13 44.99
N ASP A 648 10.22 35.47 45.09
CA ASP A 648 11.42 36.28 45.00
C ASP A 648 12.39 36.02 46.16
N GLY A 649 13.68 35.97 45.84
CA GLY A 649 14.76 35.80 46.82
C GLY A 649 16.13 35.74 46.13
N ILE A 650 17.09 35.10 46.80
CA ILE A 650 18.45 34.89 46.30
C ILE A 650 18.64 33.40 46.04
N ALA A 651 19.09 33.06 44.83
CA ALA A 651 19.56 31.71 44.50
C ALA A 651 21.09 31.68 44.51
N HIS A 652 21.65 30.66 45.14
CA HIS A 652 23.09 30.39 45.17
C HIS A 652 23.44 29.45 44.02
N LEU A 653 24.33 29.88 43.14
CA LEU A 653 24.83 29.09 42.01
C LEU A 653 26.26 28.67 42.26
N LYS A 654 26.56 27.41 41.96
CA LYS A 654 27.91 26.86 41.99
C LYS A 654 28.20 26.11 40.71
N PHE A 655 29.26 26.48 40.02
CA PHE A 655 29.74 25.80 38.82
C PHE A 655 31.25 25.99 38.63
N ASP A 656 31.95 24.97 38.18
CA ASP A 656 33.42 24.97 38.08
C ASP A 656 34.08 25.45 39.39
N ARG A 657 34.86 26.54 39.36
CA ARG A 657 35.46 27.20 40.54
C ARG A 657 34.67 28.40 41.06
N TYR A 658 33.53 28.70 40.45
CA TYR A 658 32.77 29.91 40.68
C TYR A 658 31.56 29.66 41.58
N GLU A 659 31.30 30.62 42.46
CA GLU A 659 30.10 30.68 43.31
C GLU A 659 29.51 32.08 43.23
N PHE A 660 28.20 32.18 42.98
CA PHE A 660 27.49 33.44 42.79
C PHE A 660 26.13 33.44 43.48
N ASP A 661 25.76 34.59 44.02
CA ASP A 661 24.42 34.88 44.52
C ASP A 661 23.68 35.72 43.48
N VAL A 662 22.55 35.21 43.00
CA VAL A 662 21.74 35.90 41.98
C VAL A 662 20.34 36.16 42.50
N GLU A 663 19.82 37.35 42.19
CA GLU A 663 18.40 37.65 42.41
C GLU A 663 17.55 36.78 41.50
N THR A 664 16.58 36.07 42.07
CA THR A 664 15.64 35.26 41.30
C THR A 664 14.68 36.13 40.49
N ASN A 665 14.09 35.58 39.43
CA ASN A 665 13.11 36.24 38.56
C ASN A 665 13.64 37.50 37.86
N LYS A 666 14.96 37.66 37.76
CA LYS A 666 15.65 38.73 37.03
C LYS A 666 16.80 38.18 36.22
N GLU A 667 17.13 38.86 35.11
CA GLU A 667 18.35 38.57 34.36
C GLU A 667 19.56 39.16 35.09
N VAL A 668 20.58 38.33 35.32
CA VAL A 668 21.85 38.73 35.95
C VAL A 668 23.01 38.35 35.04
N VAL A 669 23.96 39.25 34.82
CA VAL A 669 25.15 39.00 34.01
C VAL A 669 26.34 38.75 34.91
N LEU A 670 26.86 37.52 34.89
CA LEU A 670 28.06 37.09 35.60
C LEU A 670 29.28 37.37 34.71
N LYS A 671 30.26 38.13 35.21
CA LYS A 671 31.42 38.60 34.43
C LYS A 671 32.72 37.93 34.87
N ASP A 672 33.79 38.19 34.11
CA ASP A 672 35.16 37.74 34.39
C ASP A 672 35.29 36.20 34.49
N LEU A 673 34.53 35.51 33.63
CA LEU A 673 34.49 34.07 33.55
C LEU A 673 35.53 33.56 32.55
N SER A 674 36.28 32.54 32.96
CA SER A 674 37.18 31.79 32.07
C SER A 674 36.75 30.34 32.12
N LEU A 675 35.87 30.00 31.17
CA LEU A 675 35.21 28.71 31.07
C LEU A 675 35.64 27.99 29.78
N PRO A 676 35.71 26.64 29.79
CA PRO A 676 35.99 25.89 28.58
C PRO A 676 34.84 26.01 27.57
N LEU A 677 35.18 26.06 26.28
CA LEU A 677 34.19 26.11 25.21
C LEU A 677 33.57 24.72 24.97
N TRP A 678 32.28 24.69 24.65
CA TRP A 678 31.66 23.50 24.08
C TRP A 678 31.94 23.44 22.58
N GLU A 679 32.57 22.37 22.10
CA GLU A 679 32.89 22.12 20.69
C GLU A 679 32.42 20.75 20.22
N ILE A 680 32.33 20.55 18.91
CA ILE A 680 31.91 19.26 18.29
C ILE A 680 32.86 18.12 18.68
N ASP A 681 34.17 18.39 18.65
CA ASP A 681 35.21 17.39 18.89
C ASP A 681 35.56 17.25 20.39
N ASP A 682 35.39 18.33 21.17
CA ASP A 682 35.59 18.35 22.63
C ASP A 682 34.40 19.04 23.34
N PRO A 683 33.27 18.33 23.51
CA PRO A 683 32.02 18.90 24.04
C PRO A 683 32.06 19.10 25.56
N LYS A 684 32.69 20.17 26.03
CA LYS A 684 32.74 20.49 27.47
C LYS A 684 31.38 20.99 27.98
N LEU A 685 30.78 20.22 28.88
CA LEU A 685 29.60 20.63 29.67
C LEU A 685 30.05 21.12 31.04
N ILE A 686 29.37 22.14 31.55
CA ILE A 686 29.64 22.75 32.85
C ILE A 686 28.45 22.44 33.74
N ASP A 687 28.68 21.60 34.74
CA ASP A 687 27.67 21.25 35.73
C ASP A 687 27.42 22.45 36.67
N VAL A 688 26.15 22.68 36.98
CA VAL A 688 25.69 23.76 37.85
C VAL A 688 24.78 23.19 38.92
N GLU A 689 25.10 23.51 40.16
CA GLU A 689 24.19 23.33 41.29
C GLU A 689 23.53 24.67 41.60
N ILE A 690 22.19 24.70 41.61
CA ILE A 690 21.39 25.86 42.00
C ILE A 690 20.71 25.53 43.31
N ARG A 691 20.92 26.36 44.34
CA ARG A 691 20.24 26.26 45.63
C ARG A 691 19.34 27.46 45.84
N PHE A 692 18.06 27.20 46.10
CA PHE A 692 17.11 28.21 46.52
C PHE A 692 16.45 27.75 47.82
N ASN A 693 16.92 28.31 48.94
CA ASN A 693 16.56 27.86 50.29
C ASN A 693 16.82 26.36 50.50
N LYS A 694 15.75 25.53 50.49
CA LYS A 694 15.82 24.08 50.67
C LYS A 694 15.73 23.30 49.36
N ASP A 695 15.38 23.95 48.24
CA ASP A 695 15.34 23.30 46.93
C ASP A 695 16.74 23.33 46.31
N ILE A 696 17.17 22.19 45.80
CA ILE A 696 18.46 22.02 45.13
C ILE A 696 18.20 21.37 43.78
N VAL A 697 18.64 22.04 42.72
CA VAL A 697 18.54 21.55 41.35
C VAL A 697 19.94 21.46 40.75
N ASN A 698 20.26 20.29 40.21
CA ASN A 698 21.46 20.09 39.40
C ASN A 698 21.08 20.22 37.92
N THR A 699 21.87 20.99 37.18
CA THR A 699 21.69 21.26 35.75
C THR A 699 23.07 21.41 35.11
N TYR A 700 23.12 21.71 33.81
CA TYR A 700 24.34 21.98 33.10
C TYR A 700 24.08 23.00 31.98
N PHE A 701 25.16 23.59 31.47
CA PHE A 701 25.15 24.34 30.22
C PHE A 701 26.43 24.09 29.42
N GLY A 702 26.39 24.39 28.12
CA GLY A 702 27.59 24.48 27.29
C GLY A 702 27.91 25.94 26.96
N TYR A 703 29.18 26.32 27.13
CA TYR A 703 29.64 27.68 26.83
C TYR A 703 30.03 27.78 25.35
N ARG A 704 29.08 28.12 24.49
CA ARG A 704 29.26 28.22 23.02
C ARG A 704 28.41 29.31 22.38
N ASP A 705 28.87 29.84 21.24
CA ASP A 705 28.17 30.81 20.39
C ASP A 705 27.96 30.24 18.97
N ILE A 706 26.80 30.51 18.37
CA ILE A 706 26.47 30.16 16.99
C ILE A 706 26.00 31.41 16.25
N LYS A 707 26.65 31.73 15.12
CA LYS A 707 26.32 32.94 14.35
C LYS A 707 26.48 32.76 12.85
N ILE A 708 25.82 33.66 12.13
CA ILE A 708 25.94 33.81 10.67
C ILE A 708 26.75 35.07 10.40
N GLU A 709 27.84 34.94 9.64
CA GLU A 709 28.58 36.08 9.11
C GLU A 709 28.73 35.94 7.60
N GLY A 710 28.13 36.88 6.86
CA GLY A 710 28.00 36.80 5.42
C GLY A 710 27.27 35.53 5.00
N SER A 711 27.91 34.71 4.15
CA SER A 711 27.36 33.45 3.66
C SER A 711 27.84 32.22 4.45
N ASN A 712 28.38 32.38 5.67
CA ASN A 712 28.96 31.27 6.42
C ASN A 712 28.38 31.13 7.83
N LEU A 713 28.44 29.90 8.35
CA LEU A 713 28.09 29.54 9.72
C LEU A 713 29.34 29.43 10.58
N TYR A 714 29.27 29.93 11.81
CA TYR A 714 30.36 29.88 12.78
C TYR A 714 29.89 29.35 14.13
N LEU A 715 30.60 28.37 14.67
CA LEU A 715 30.52 27.92 16.06
C LEU A 715 31.79 28.39 16.76
N ASN A 716 31.67 29.19 17.83
CA ASN A 716 32.82 29.74 18.58
C ASN A 716 33.85 30.45 17.68
N ASN A 717 33.39 31.26 16.72
CA ASN A 717 34.21 31.91 15.69
C ASN A 717 34.94 30.97 14.71
N LYS A 718 34.75 29.64 14.81
CA LYS A 718 35.24 28.66 13.84
C LYS A 718 34.16 28.37 12.81
N LYS A 719 34.52 28.47 11.53
CA LYS A 719 33.62 28.18 10.42
C LYS A 719 33.22 26.69 10.45
N ILE A 720 31.93 26.38 10.33
CA ILE A 720 31.43 24.99 10.34
C ILE A 720 30.64 24.64 9.07
N PHE A 721 30.65 23.35 8.73
CA PHE A 721 29.81 22.76 7.70
C PHE A 721 28.84 21.77 8.34
N ILE A 722 27.55 21.93 8.07
CA ILE A 722 26.52 21.00 8.56
C ILE A 722 26.55 19.75 7.69
N ASN A 723 26.93 18.60 8.24
CA ASN A 723 26.87 17.31 7.57
C ASN A 723 26.06 16.34 8.42
N GLY A 724 24.79 16.18 8.07
CA GLY A 724 23.86 15.47 8.94
C GLY A 724 22.86 14.56 8.23
N LEU A 725 22.03 13.95 9.06
CA LEU A 725 20.95 13.05 8.69
C LEU A 725 19.63 13.59 9.23
N LEU A 726 18.55 13.37 8.48
CA LEU A 726 17.21 13.62 8.97
C LEU A 726 16.77 12.46 9.84
N ASP A 727 16.36 12.74 11.08
CA ASP A 727 15.84 11.75 12.02
C ASP A 727 14.33 11.99 12.21
N GLN A 728 13.53 10.97 11.97
CA GLN A 728 12.08 11.07 12.16
C GLN A 728 11.64 10.69 13.58
N GLY A 729 12.56 10.11 14.37
CA GLY A 729 12.35 9.66 15.75
C GLY A 729 11.30 8.56 15.91
N TYR A 730 11.33 7.57 14.99
CA TYR A 730 10.56 6.33 15.10
C TYR A 730 11.47 5.14 15.46
N TYR A 731 11.10 4.46 16.54
CA TYR A 731 11.78 3.31 17.10
C TYR A 731 11.01 2.02 16.81
N LYS A 732 11.75 0.96 16.55
CA LYS A 732 11.17 -0.36 16.30
C LYS A 732 10.34 -0.78 17.51
N GLU A 733 9.10 -1.21 17.26
CA GLU A 733 8.14 -1.67 18.28
C GLU A 733 7.69 -0.59 19.28
N GLY A 734 8.35 0.57 19.39
CA GLY A 734 8.02 1.67 20.30
C GLY A 734 7.35 2.90 19.67
N ASN A 735 7.25 2.95 18.34
CA ASN A 735 6.78 4.13 17.58
C ASN A 735 7.60 5.38 17.95
N LEU A 736 6.99 6.42 18.52
CA LEU A 736 7.68 7.65 18.91
C LEU A 736 8.56 7.54 20.16
N THR A 737 8.62 6.36 20.78
CA THR A 737 9.29 6.14 22.06
C THR A 737 10.37 5.06 21.89
N PRO A 738 11.63 5.30 22.27
CA PRO A 738 12.66 4.27 22.23
C PRO A 738 12.37 3.16 23.26
N LYS A 739 12.98 1.99 23.07
CA LYS A 739 12.84 0.90 24.04
C LYS A 739 13.56 1.28 25.34
N SER A 740 14.74 1.88 25.24
CA SER A 740 15.50 2.40 26.37
C SER A 740 16.34 3.60 25.94
N TYR A 741 16.91 4.34 26.89
CA TYR A 741 17.75 5.50 26.58
C TYR A 741 19.06 5.11 25.86
N GLU A 742 19.50 3.86 25.97
CA GLU A 742 20.62 3.33 25.18
C GLU A 742 20.35 3.32 23.67
N ASP A 743 19.08 3.23 23.23
CA ASP A 743 18.75 3.35 21.81
C ASP A 743 19.08 4.77 21.29
N TYR A 744 18.81 5.81 22.09
CA TYR A 744 19.22 7.18 21.76
C TYR A 744 20.74 7.29 21.65
N LEU A 745 21.45 6.81 22.67
CA LEU A 745 22.92 6.86 22.69
C LEU A 745 23.52 6.07 21.52
N PHE A 746 22.96 4.90 21.19
CA PHE A 746 23.40 4.10 20.05
C PHE A 746 23.27 4.88 18.74
N ASP A 747 22.10 5.47 18.46
CA ASP A 747 21.87 6.22 17.22
C ASP A 747 22.84 7.44 17.17
N ILE A 748 22.98 8.20 18.27
CA ILE A 748 23.87 9.38 18.37
C ILE A 748 25.35 9.01 18.17
N SER A 749 25.85 8.03 18.91
CA SER A 749 27.24 7.58 18.83
C SER A 749 27.56 7.03 17.45
N LYS A 750 26.65 6.25 16.83
CA LYS A 750 26.87 5.71 15.48
C LYS A 750 26.90 6.80 14.42
N VAL A 751 26.05 7.80 14.52
CA VAL A 751 26.06 8.96 13.61
C VAL A 751 27.40 9.69 13.68
N LYS A 752 27.92 9.93 14.89
CA LYS A 752 29.23 10.55 15.09
C LYS A 752 30.38 9.67 14.58
N GLU A 753 30.36 8.37 14.89
CA GLU A 753 31.36 7.41 14.40
C GLU A 753 31.42 7.36 12.86
N LEU A 754 30.28 7.51 12.18
CA LEU A 754 30.21 7.56 10.72
C LEU A 754 30.77 8.86 10.12
N GLY A 755 31.11 9.86 10.94
CA GLY A 755 31.64 11.15 10.51
C GLY A 755 30.57 12.19 10.17
N PHE A 756 29.33 11.98 10.60
CA PHE A 756 28.32 13.05 10.59
C PHE A 756 28.43 13.87 11.87
N ASN A 757 28.06 15.15 11.79
CA ASN A 757 28.14 16.08 12.92
C ASN A 757 26.79 16.67 13.31
N THR A 758 25.70 16.35 12.60
CA THR A 758 24.38 16.94 12.82
C THR A 758 23.25 15.92 12.70
N LEU A 759 22.23 16.01 13.55
CA LEU A 759 20.91 15.41 13.33
C LEU A 759 19.83 16.49 13.21
N ARG A 760 18.92 16.31 12.26
CA ARG A 760 17.70 17.12 12.15
C ARG A 760 16.52 16.32 12.67
N VAL A 761 16.02 16.66 13.86
CA VAL A 761 14.86 16.01 14.47
C VAL A 761 13.60 16.52 13.79
N HIS A 762 12.90 15.63 13.09
CA HIS A 762 11.87 15.96 12.12
C HIS A 762 10.61 15.09 12.31
N ILE A 763 9.39 15.57 12.41
CA ILE A 763 8.92 16.89 12.82
C ILE A 763 8.16 16.67 14.13
N LYS A 764 8.95 16.39 15.18
CA LYS A 764 8.55 16.00 16.54
C LYS A 764 9.57 16.55 17.55
N GLU A 765 9.31 16.36 18.83
CA GLU A 765 10.26 16.64 19.92
C GLU A 765 10.62 15.34 20.67
N GLU A 766 11.90 15.09 20.93
CA GLU A 766 12.38 13.94 21.71
C GLU A 766 12.35 14.21 23.24
N CYS A 767 12.68 13.20 24.07
CA CYS A 767 12.87 13.41 25.50
C CYS A 767 14.14 14.22 25.77
N ASP A 768 14.22 14.96 26.89
CA ASP A 768 15.38 15.78 27.27
C ASP A 768 16.70 14.99 27.26
N THR A 769 16.63 13.71 27.66
CA THR A 769 17.76 12.76 27.62
C THR A 769 18.40 12.60 26.24
N PHE A 770 17.62 12.67 25.14
CA PHE A 770 18.18 12.63 23.78
C PHE A 770 19.10 13.82 23.52
N TYR A 771 18.67 15.03 23.89
CA TYR A 771 19.44 16.25 23.70
C TYR A 771 20.65 16.28 24.62
N TYR A 772 20.53 15.78 25.86
CA TYR A 772 21.68 15.57 26.75
C TYR A 772 22.75 14.68 26.11
N TYR A 773 22.37 13.56 25.48
CA TYR A 773 23.35 12.73 24.78
C TYR A 773 23.95 13.43 23.56
N CYS A 774 23.19 14.24 22.83
CA CYS A 774 23.75 15.07 21.75
C CYS A 774 24.76 16.09 22.31
N ASP A 775 24.44 16.74 23.44
CA ASP A 775 25.30 17.69 24.11
C ASP A 775 26.60 17.03 24.57
N ALA A 776 26.51 15.90 25.27
CA ALA A 776 27.65 15.17 25.81
C ALA A 776 28.53 14.53 24.72
N ASN A 777 27.94 14.20 23.57
CA ASN A 777 28.67 13.65 22.44
C ASN A 777 29.07 14.71 21.40
N GLY A 778 28.78 16.01 21.59
CA GLY A 778 29.18 17.03 20.62
C GLY A 778 28.50 16.90 19.25
N LEU A 779 27.25 16.42 19.21
CA LEU A 779 26.47 16.27 17.99
C LEU A 779 25.51 17.46 17.86
N LEU A 780 25.57 18.19 16.74
CA LEU A 780 24.70 19.34 16.50
C LEU A 780 23.25 18.89 16.23
N VAL A 781 22.28 19.71 16.62
CA VAL A 781 20.86 19.44 16.42
C VAL A 781 20.18 20.60 15.69
N ILE A 782 19.40 20.24 14.67
CA ILE A 782 18.37 21.10 14.07
C ILE A 782 17.03 20.58 14.57
N GLN A 783 16.28 21.40 15.29
CA GLN A 783 15.01 21.01 15.89
C GLN A 783 13.84 21.55 15.06
N ASP A 784 13.06 20.67 14.44
CA ASP A 784 11.82 21.08 13.79
C ASP A 784 10.69 21.22 14.82
N ILE A 785 9.91 22.29 14.71
CA ILE A 785 8.68 22.41 15.48
C ILE A 785 7.62 21.49 14.86
N PRO A 786 6.88 20.69 15.65
CA PRO A 786 5.86 19.80 15.12
C PRO A 786 4.79 20.60 14.35
N ASN A 787 4.43 20.15 13.14
CA ASN A 787 3.40 20.80 12.32
C ASN A 787 2.05 20.07 12.42
N GLY A 788 0.99 20.77 12.00
CA GLY A 788 -0.38 20.27 12.09
C GLY A 788 -1.33 21.01 11.14
N GLY A 789 -2.60 21.06 11.54
CA GLY A 789 -3.69 21.58 10.74
C GLY A 789 -4.64 20.46 10.31
N SER A 790 -5.73 20.86 9.65
CA SER A 790 -6.76 19.96 9.15
C SER A 790 -6.24 19.10 7.98
N ASP A 791 -7.11 18.70 7.05
CA ASP A 791 -6.74 17.76 5.98
C ASP A 791 -5.54 18.26 5.15
N TYR A 792 -4.45 17.49 5.15
CA TYR A 792 -3.22 17.81 4.41
C TYR A 792 -3.48 17.96 2.91
N LYS A 793 -3.40 19.20 2.41
CA LYS A 793 -3.62 19.52 1.00
C LYS A 793 -2.40 19.20 0.15
N PHE A 794 -2.25 17.92 -0.20
CA PHE A 794 -1.09 17.38 -0.93
C PHE A 794 -0.64 18.25 -2.09
N TRP A 795 -1.55 18.70 -2.96
CA TRP A 795 -1.20 19.54 -4.11
C TRP A 795 -0.70 20.92 -3.71
N THR A 796 -1.31 21.56 -2.71
CA THR A 796 -0.83 22.84 -2.20
C THR A 796 0.57 22.69 -1.66
N ILE A 797 0.78 21.72 -0.76
CA ILE A 797 2.05 21.57 -0.06
C ILE A 797 3.15 21.13 -1.02
N THR A 798 2.90 20.19 -1.93
CA THR A 798 3.97 19.66 -2.81
C THR A 798 4.26 20.49 -4.07
N LYS A 799 3.37 21.43 -4.43
CA LYS A 799 3.53 22.26 -5.65
C LYS A 799 4.82 23.08 -5.63
N GLY A 800 5.24 23.60 -4.48
CA GLY A 800 6.50 24.36 -4.35
C GLY A 800 7.74 23.50 -4.63
N GLY A 801 7.69 22.21 -4.31
CA GLY A 801 8.72 21.23 -4.62
C GLY A 801 8.76 20.84 -6.11
N VAL A 802 7.60 20.67 -6.74
CA VAL A 802 7.47 20.22 -8.15
C VAL A 802 7.62 21.35 -9.17
N PHE A 803 7.18 22.56 -8.83
CA PHE A 803 7.24 23.72 -9.71
C PHE A 803 8.07 24.82 -9.05
N PRO A 804 9.39 24.86 -9.28
CA PRO A 804 10.29 25.80 -8.60
C PRO A 804 9.95 27.29 -8.79
N PHE A 805 9.17 27.64 -9.81
CA PHE A 805 8.68 29.00 -10.06
C PHE A 805 7.46 29.39 -9.21
N LEU A 806 6.80 28.43 -8.53
CA LEU A 806 5.64 28.63 -7.67
C LEU A 806 6.01 28.46 -6.18
N LYS A 807 7.25 28.81 -5.81
CA LYS A 807 7.80 28.67 -4.46
C LYS A 807 7.43 29.79 -3.49
N LYS A 808 6.68 30.81 -3.94
CA LYS A 808 6.17 31.90 -3.10
C LYS A 808 4.66 31.83 -3.08
N GLU A 809 4.08 31.94 -1.89
CA GLU A 809 2.64 31.94 -1.65
C GLU A 809 2.35 32.82 -0.43
N ASN A 810 1.15 33.40 -0.38
CA ASN A 810 0.72 34.19 0.77
C ASN A 810 0.35 33.25 1.94
N ASP A 811 1.13 33.29 3.02
CA ASP A 811 0.93 32.48 4.24
C ASP A 811 -0.26 32.95 5.10
N LYS A 812 -0.92 34.06 4.72
CA LYS A 812 -2.21 34.47 5.28
C LYS A 812 -3.40 33.75 4.66
N ASP A 813 -3.20 32.95 3.62
CA ASP A 813 -4.23 32.03 3.11
C ASP A 813 -4.30 30.76 3.97
N TYR A 814 -4.85 30.92 5.18
CA TYR A 814 -4.91 29.86 6.19
C TYR A 814 -5.63 28.61 5.68
N LYS A 815 -6.62 28.79 4.81
CA LYS A 815 -7.34 27.69 4.15
C LYS A 815 -6.41 26.89 3.27
N LYS A 816 -5.59 27.55 2.46
CA LYS A 816 -4.64 26.88 1.56
C LYS A 816 -3.65 26.00 2.32
N PHE A 817 -3.14 26.48 3.47
CA PHE A 817 -2.22 25.73 4.32
C PHE A 817 -2.89 24.85 5.39
N SER A 818 -4.22 24.84 5.44
CA SER A 818 -5.06 23.98 6.29
C SER A 818 -4.98 24.29 7.79
N ARG A 819 -4.80 25.57 8.16
CA ARG A 819 -4.72 26.03 9.56
C ARG A 819 -5.57 27.28 9.80
N GLU A 820 -6.86 27.16 9.47
CA GLU A 820 -7.87 28.24 9.57
C GLU A 820 -8.27 28.56 11.01
N GLU A 821 -8.36 27.54 11.85
CA GLU A 821 -8.88 27.65 13.22
C GLU A 821 -7.93 28.41 14.14
N THR A 822 -8.47 29.35 14.93
CA THR A 822 -7.68 30.13 15.88
C THR A 822 -7.09 29.26 17.00
N GLU A 823 -7.85 28.28 17.49
CA GLU A 823 -7.39 27.32 18.51
C GLU A 823 -6.17 26.53 18.02
N SER A 824 -6.21 26.05 16.78
CA SER A 824 -5.11 25.36 16.10
C SER A 824 -3.83 26.22 15.99
N LYS A 825 -3.98 27.52 15.75
CA LYS A 825 -2.86 28.47 15.69
C LYS A 825 -2.30 28.80 17.08
N ASN A 826 -3.16 28.93 18.07
CA ASN A 826 -2.76 29.17 19.45
C ASN A 826 -2.02 27.96 20.02
N GLU A 827 -2.54 26.74 19.79
CA GLU A 827 -1.86 25.51 20.21
C GLU A 827 -0.46 25.39 19.59
N TYR A 828 -0.31 25.68 18.29
CA TYR A 828 1.02 25.69 17.68
C TYR A 828 1.97 26.70 18.34
N LYS A 829 1.49 27.90 18.71
CA LYS A 829 2.29 28.91 19.42
C LYS A 829 2.68 28.44 20.83
N GLU A 830 1.79 27.73 21.51
CA GLU A 830 2.06 27.12 22.82
C GLU A 830 3.11 26.00 22.71
N VAL A 831 2.98 25.11 21.73
CA VAL A 831 3.95 24.05 21.41
C VAL A 831 5.32 24.67 21.11
N LEU A 832 5.38 25.66 20.21
CA LEU A 832 6.61 26.40 19.89
C LEU A 832 7.26 26.96 21.15
N ASN A 833 6.51 27.69 21.98
CA ASN A 833 7.01 28.30 23.19
C ASN A 833 7.51 27.24 24.18
N SER A 834 6.76 26.15 24.36
CA SER A 834 7.14 25.07 25.26
C SER A 834 8.45 24.41 24.83
N ILE A 835 8.59 24.05 23.54
CA ILE A 835 9.79 23.39 23.01
C ILE A 835 11.01 24.30 23.15
N ILE A 836 10.93 25.56 22.73
CA ILE A 836 12.09 26.48 22.78
C ILE A 836 12.52 26.73 24.24
N ASN A 837 11.58 26.93 25.17
CA ASN A 837 11.95 27.12 26.58
C ASN A 837 12.55 25.86 27.20
N ARG A 838 11.94 24.68 26.96
CA ARG A 838 12.44 23.41 27.51
C ARG A 838 13.85 23.10 27.00
N LEU A 839 14.11 23.40 25.73
CA LEU A 839 15.36 23.06 25.08
C LEU A 839 16.43 24.18 25.12
N TYR A 840 16.14 25.29 25.81
CA TYR A 840 16.94 26.52 25.78
C TYR A 840 18.43 26.31 26.12
N ASN A 841 18.70 25.49 27.14
CA ASN A 841 20.05 25.30 27.68
C ASN A 841 20.91 24.29 26.89
N HIS A 842 20.34 23.55 25.94
CA HIS A 842 21.09 22.54 25.19
C HIS A 842 22.08 23.20 24.22
N PRO A 843 23.41 23.02 24.40
CA PRO A 843 24.41 23.54 23.48
C PRO A 843 24.35 22.91 22.09
N SER A 844 23.91 21.65 21.97
CA SER A 844 23.81 20.94 20.69
C SER A 844 22.85 21.60 19.69
N ILE A 845 21.76 22.19 20.18
CA ILE A 845 20.78 22.83 19.32
C ILE A 845 21.39 24.10 18.75
N ILE A 846 21.47 24.18 17.42
CA ILE A 846 22.01 25.35 16.71
C ILE A 846 20.96 26.07 15.88
N MET A 847 19.86 25.39 15.56
CA MET A 847 18.86 25.88 14.63
C MET A 847 17.47 25.33 14.95
N TYR A 848 16.46 26.18 14.81
CA TYR A 848 15.05 25.79 14.83
C TYR A 848 14.44 25.90 13.44
N THR A 849 13.71 24.88 13.01
CA THR A 849 12.87 24.92 11.81
C THR A 849 11.42 25.12 12.24
N LEU A 850 10.82 26.25 11.88
CA LEU A 850 9.46 26.59 12.32
C LEU A 850 8.41 25.87 11.46
N PHE A 851 8.49 26.00 10.14
CA PHE A 851 7.58 25.31 9.24
C PHE A 851 8.33 24.46 8.21
N ASN A 852 7.82 23.26 7.95
CA ASN A 852 8.37 22.38 6.92
C ASN A 852 7.47 22.34 5.68
N GLU A 853 8.03 22.68 4.51
CA GLU A 853 7.35 22.60 3.20
C GLU A 853 6.03 23.39 3.12
N GLY A 854 5.82 24.33 4.04
CA GLY A 854 4.60 25.09 4.25
C GLY A 854 3.43 24.32 4.85
N TRP A 855 3.65 23.11 5.35
CA TRP A 855 2.58 22.35 6.00
C TRP A 855 2.08 23.08 7.26
N GLY A 856 0.82 23.50 7.26
CA GLY A 856 0.24 24.24 8.39
C GLY A 856 0.88 25.61 8.62
N GLN A 857 1.60 26.16 7.63
CA GLN A 857 2.25 27.48 7.73
C GLN A 857 1.21 28.60 7.82
N PHE A 858 1.43 29.52 8.76
CA PHE A 858 0.65 30.74 8.95
C PHE A 858 1.52 31.83 9.57
N ASP A 859 1.25 33.09 9.24
CA ASP A 859 1.85 34.29 9.86
C ASP A 859 3.36 34.15 10.16
N SER A 860 4.13 33.64 9.20
CA SER A 860 5.46 33.07 9.47
C SER A 860 6.46 34.08 10.05
N TYR A 861 6.31 35.35 9.69
CA TYR A 861 7.10 36.45 10.25
C TYR A 861 6.79 36.71 11.74
N GLU A 862 5.51 36.69 12.13
CA GLU A 862 5.11 36.91 13.53
C GLU A 862 5.58 35.76 14.40
N ILE A 863 5.48 34.53 13.90
CA ILE A 863 6.00 33.33 14.56
C ILE A 863 7.52 33.39 14.70
N TYR A 864 8.24 33.86 13.67
CA TYR A 864 9.68 34.08 13.75
C TYR A 864 10.08 35.11 14.82
N LEU A 865 9.38 36.25 14.88
CA LEU A 865 9.64 37.27 15.90
C LEU A 865 9.37 36.74 17.30
N MET A 866 8.26 36.03 17.49
CA MET A 866 7.92 35.37 18.76
C MET A 866 9.02 34.38 19.19
N ALA A 867 9.53 33.57 18.26
CA ALA A 867 10.60 32.63 18.56
C ALA A 867 11.92 33.35 18.94
N LYS A 868 12.30 34.40 18.21
CA LYS A 868 13.47 35.23 18.53
C LYS A 868 13.35 35.97 19.87
N GLU A 869 12.15 36.33 20.29
CA GLU A 869 11.91 36.94 21.60
C GLU A 869 12.17 35.94 22.75
N ILE A 870 11.85 34.66 22.53
CA ILE A 870 12.12 33.59 23.50
C ILE A 870 13.60 33.22 23.52
N ASP A 871 14.20 33.01 22.34
CA ASP A 871 15.61 32.64 22.17
C ASP A 871 16.23 33.30 20.93
N ASN A 872 17.04 34.33 21.13
CA ASN A 872 17.78 34.99 20.06
C ASN A 872 19.17 34.38 19.80
N SER A 873 19.58 33.37 20.58
CA SER A 873 20.91 32.76 20.53
C SER A 873 21.02 31.59 19.54
N ARG A 874 20.01 31.42 18.67
CA ARG A 874 19.91 30.35 17.65
C ARG A 874 19.56 30.90 16.28
N ILE A 875 19.82 30.07 15.27
CA ILE A 875 19.45 30.32 13.87
C ILE A 875 18.03 29.82 13.60
N TYR A 876 17.28 30.51 12.75
CA TYR A 876 15.92 30.14 12.39
C TYR A 876 15.75 29.87 10.90
N ASP A 877 15.34 28.64 10.59
CA ASP A 877 14.79 28.26 9.29
C ASP A 877 13.26 28.36 9.34
N VAL A 878 12.73 29.54 9.01
CA VAL A 878 11.32 29.88 9.22
C VAL A 878 10.39 29.00 8.37
N ALA A 879 10.67 28.86 7.07
CA ALA A 879 9.94 27.97 6.17
C ALA A 879 10.91 27.13 5.34
N SER A 880 11.15 25.89 5.77
CA SER A 880 12.12 24.98 5.14
C SER A 880 11.64 24.50 3.77
N GLY A 881 12.57 24.47 2.81
CA GLY A 881 12.36 23.95 1.45
C GLY A 881 11.70 24.93 0.46
N TRP A 882 10.45 25.32 0.70
CA TRP A 882 9.69 26.26 -0.15
C TRP A 882 8.62 27.03 0.65
N TYR A 883 8.02 28.06 0.04
CA TYR A 883 7.12 29.04 0.68
C TYR A 883 7.79 29.98 1.70
N ASP A 884 9.11 30.10 1.63
CA ASP A 884 9.88 31.16 2.29
C ASP A 884 9.47 32.55 1.75
N ASN A 885 8.96 33.38 2.66
CA ASN A 885 8.54 34.76 2.41
C ASN A 885 9.67 35.80 2.62
N GLY A 886 10.92 35.35 2.74
CA GLY A 886 12.12 36.17 2.83
C GLY A 886 12.75 36.22 4.22
N PHE A 887 12.17 35.52 5.19
CA PHE A 887 12.52 35.61 6.62
C PHE A 887 13.47 34.52 7.10
N ASN A 888 13.72 33.46 6.31
CA ASN A 888 14.72 32.46 6.70
C ASN A 888 16.10 33.11 6.86
N GLU A 889 16.80 32.82 7.95
CA GLU A 889 18.19 33.29 8.16
C GLU A 889 19.18 32.52 7.26
N ILE A 890 18.78 31.34 6.79
CA ILE A 890 19.51 30.51 5.83
C ILE A 890 18.75 30.35 4.52
N ARG A 891 19.44 29.95 3.46
CA ARG A 891 18.79 29.43 2.25
C ARG A 891 18.59 27.93 2.38
N SER A 892 17.41 27.56 2.85
CA SER A 892 16.94 26.18 3.02
C SER A 892 16.42 25.59 1.71
N ILE A 893 16.89 24.40 1.32
CA ILE A 893 16.57 23.76 0.04
C ILE A 893 16.26 22.27 0.23
N HIS A 894 15.08 21.87 -0.23
CA HIS A 894 14.70 20.47 -0.40
C HIS A 894 14.93 20.04 -1.85
N SER A 895 15.69 18.97 -2.09
CA SER A 895 16.00 18.51 -3.44
C SER A 895 16.10 16.98 -3.57
N TYR A 896 15.02 16.38 -4.06
CA TYR A 896 14.92 14.94 -4.31
C TYR A 896 15.07 14.55 -5.80
N PHE A 897 14.52 15.36 -6.70
CA PHE A 897 14.39 15.00 -8.13
C PHE A 897 15.20 15.90 -9.08
N TYR A 898 15.49 17.13 -8.68
CA TYR A 898 16.11 18.14 -9.55
C TYR A 898 17.65 18.13 -9.44
N PRO A 899 18.35 18.65 -10.46
CA PRO A 899 19.79 18.86 -10.37
C PRO A 899 20.15 19.78 -9.20
N LEU A 900 21.05 19.31 -8.34
CA LEU A 900 21.60 20.09 -7.23
C LEU A 900 22.39 21.28 -7.77
N LYS A 901 21.93 22.50 -7.46
CA LYS A 901 22.52 23.76 -7.89
C LYS A 901 22.38 24.79 -6.77
N ILE A 902 23.38 25.68 -6.66
CA ILE A 902 23.35 26.85 -5.80
C ILE A 902 23.62 28.11 -6.64
N SER A 903 23.00 29.23 -6.28
CA SER A 903 23.28 30.54 -6.90
C SER A 903 24.42 31.23 -6.17
N LYS A 904 25.39 31.79 -6.90
CA LYS A 904 26.54 32.53 -6.34
C LYS A 904 26.17 33.90 -5.74
N THR A 905 24.96 34.39 -5.97
CA THR A 905 24.54 35.75 -5.59
C THR A 905 23.96 35.88 -4.19
N LEU A 906 24.03 34.82 -3.36
CA LEU A 906 23.32 34.77 -2.08
C LEU A 906 24.19 35.34 -0.94
N GLN A 907 23.61 36.28 -0.19
CA GLN A 907 24.20 36.86 1.04
C GLN A 907 23.90 36.04 2.31
N LYS A 908 23.36 34.82 2.17
CA LYS A 908 22.98 33.93 3.28
C LYS A 908 23.62 32.54 3.11
N PRO A 909 23.91 31.81 4.19
CA PRO A 909 24.38 30.42 4.11
C PRO A 909 23.39 29.54 3.34
N VAL A 910 23.90 28.65 2.48
CA VAL A 910 23.07 27.75 1.67
C VAL A 910 23.16 26.34 2.20
N ILE A 911 22.02 25.73 2.52
CA ILE A 911 21.94 24.40 3.12
C ILE A 911 20.90 23.56 2.37
N PHE A 912 21.28 22.35 1.98
CA PHE A 912 20.31 21.34 1.58
C PHE A 912 19.74 20.68 2.83
N THR A 913 18.69 21.28 3.40
CA THR A 913 18.02 20.84 4.63
C THR A 913 17.24 19.55 4.47
N GLU A 914 16.95 19.16 3.21
CA GLU A 914 16.61 17.79 2.83
C GLU A 914 17.13 17.49 1.43
N PHE A 915 17.84 16.38 1.28
CA PHE A 915 18.20 15.86 -0.03
C PHE A 915 18.49 14.37 0.06
N GLY A 916 18.66 13.73 -1.09
CA GLY A 916 18.89 12.29 -1.11
C GLY A 916 17.56 11.54 -1.18
N GLY A 917 17.25 10.67 -0.23
CA GLY A 917 16.04 9.85 -0.33
C GLY A 917 16.23 8.60 -1.20
N TYR A 918 17.45 8.06 -1.28
CA TYR A 918 17.71 6.86 -2.07
C TYR A 918 17.35 5.63 -1.24
N SER A 919 16.56 4.72 -1.80
CA SER A 919 16.03 3.57 -1.10
C SER A 919 16.69 2.27 -1.55
N TYR A 920 17.06 1.47 -0.57
CA TYR A 920 17.43 0.07 -0.72
C TYR A 920 16.91 -0.69 0.51
N THR A 921 16.44 -1.92 0.30
CA THR A 921 15.85 -2.73 1.38
C THR A 921 16.69 -3.98 1.56
N ILE A 922 17.09 -4.25 2.80
CA ILE A 922 17.71 -5.51 3.19
C ILE A 922 16.59 -6.53 3.41
N LYS A 923 16.78 -7.75 2.92
CA LYS A 923 15.82 -8.84 3.10
C LYS A 923 15.64 -9.12 4.60
N ASP A 924 14.40 -9.36 5.01
CA ASP A 924 14.02 -9.70 6.40
C ASP A 924 14.17 -8.53 7.43
N HIS A 925 14.63 -7.36 7.00
CA HIS A 925 14.75 -6.13 7.80
C HIS A 925 13.88 -4.97 7.26
N PHE A 926 12.76 -5.33 6.62
CA PHE A 926 11.79 -4.39 6.06
C PHE A 926 10.41 -4.65 6.68
N PHE A 927 9.81 -3.60 7.25
CA PHE A 927 8.64 -3.69 8.11
C PHE A 927 7.33 -3.20 7.45
N GLY A 928 7.42 -2.42 6.38
CA GLY A 928 6.27 -1.89 5.65
C GLY A 928 5.53 -2.91 4.77
N LEU A 929 4.38 -2.50 4.22
CA LEU A 929 3.66 -3.27 3.19
C LEU A 929 4.13 -2.90 1.78
N LYS A 930 4.64 -1.68 1.62
CA LYS A 930 5.07 -1.11 0.35
C LYS A 930 6.39 -0.39 0.56
N LYS A 931 7.20 -0.36 -0.50
CA LYS A 931 8.46 0.38 -0.51
C LYS A 931 8.22 1.76 -1.07
N PHE A 932 8.53 2.77 -0.28
CA PHE A 932 8.61 4.15 -0.67
C PHE A 932 10.05 4.65 -0.51
N GLY A 933 10.41 5.58 -1.38
CA GLY A 933 11.72 6.22 -1.44
C GLY A 933 11.81 6.99 -2.75
N TYR A 934 12.51 8.11 -2.73
CA TYR A 934 12.57 9.03 -3.88
C TYR A 934 13.33 8.42 -5.06
N ARG A 935 14.26 7.49 -4.80
CA ARG A 935 14.91 6.68 -5.85
C ARG A 935 15.25 5.27 -5.36
N ILE A 936 14.59 4.25 -5.91
CA ILE A 936 14.68 2.86 -5.43
C ILE A 936 15.75 2.05 -6.19
N TYR A 937 16.56 1.31 -5.43
CA TYR A 937 17.58 0.38 -5.93
C TYR A 937 17.28 -1.05 -5.45
N ASN A 938 17.58 -2.03 -6.31
CA ASN A 938 17.32 -3.45 -6.03
C ASN A 938 18.59 -4.24 -5.69
N LYS A 939 19.77 -3.61 -5.73
CA LYS A 939 21.08 -4.22 -5.46
C LYS A 939 21.90 -3.28 -4.59
N LYS A 940 22.56 -3.83 -3.56
CA LYS A 940 23.36 -3.07 -2.60
C LYS A 940 24.46 -2.28 -3.30
N GLU A 941 25.20 -2.91 -4.20
CA GLU A 941 26.33 -2.29 -4.89
C GLU A 941 25.90 -1.07 -5.72
N LYS A 942 24.71 -1.14 -6.35
CA LYS A 942 24.16 -0.01 -7.12
C LYS A 942 23.69 1.13 -6.22
N TYR A 943 23.15 0.80 -5.05
CA TYR A 943 22.73 1.77 -4.06
C TYR A 943 23.94 2.51 -3.50
N GLU A 944 24.98 1.78 -3.06
CA GLU A 944 26.23 2.36 -2.56
C GLU A 944 26.91 3.24 -3.61
N GLN A 945 27.05 2.76 -4.85
CA GLN A 945 27.60 3.55 -5.95
C GLN A 945 26.81 4.84 -6.21
N ALA A 946 25.48 4.78 -6.09
CA ALA A 946 24.64 5.96 -6.27
C ALA A 946 24.79 6.96 -5.12
N TYR A 947 24.87 6.47 -3.89
CA TYR A 947 25.15 7.27 -2.71
C TYR A 947 26.53 7.96 -2.83
N SER A 948 27.60 7.22 -3.12
CA SER A 948 28.92 7.81 -3.33
C SER A 948 28.94 8.81 -4.48
N LYS A 949 28.23 8.53 -5.59
CA LYS A 949 28.12 9.46 -6.72
C LYS A 949 27.39 10.75 -6.34
N LEU A 950 26.37 10.66 -5.50
CA LEU A 950 25.62 11.84 -5.01
C LEU A 950 26.57 12.79 -4.29
N TYR A 951 27.32 12.30 -3.30
CA TYR A 951 28.24 13.16 -2.55
C TYR A 951 29.45 13.60 -3.38
N MET A 952 30.21 12.64 -3.92
CA MET A 952 31.51 12.92 -4.56
C MET A 952 31.36 13.77 -5.84
N LYS A 953 30.31 13.55 -6.64
CA LYS A 953 30.13 14.24 -7.93
C LYS A 953 29.13 15.38 -7.90
N LYS A 954 28.25 15.46 -6.89
CA LYS A 954 27.23 16.52 -6.81
C LYS A 954 27.42 17.45 -5.61
N ILE A 955 27.75 16.93 -4.43
CA ILE A 955 27.89 17.77 -3.23
C ILE A 955 29.25 18.44 -3.16
N LEU A 956 30.36 17.70 -3.28
CA LEU A 956 31.72 18.30 -3.16
C LEU A 956 31.96 19.51 -4.07
N PRO A 957 31.53 19.51 -5.36
CA PRO A 957 31.69 20.70 -6.21
C PRO A 957 30.85 21.91 -5.77
N LEU A 958 29.78 21.70 -5.01
CA LEU A 958 28.93 22.77 -4.49
C LEU A 958 29.50 23.36 -3.20
N ILE A 959 30.20 22.56 -2.37
CA ILE A 959 30.96 23.06 -1.21
C ILE A 959 31.95 24.14 -1.66
N LYS A 960 32.74 23.85 -2.71
CA LYS A 960 33.66 24.82 -3.33
C LYS A 960 32.99 26.07 -3.92
N LYS A 961 31.67 26.04 -4.08
CA LYS A 961 30.86 27.16 -4.60
C LYS A 961 30.12 27.91 -3.49
N GLY A 962 30.34 27.56 -2.21
CA GLY A 962 29.72 28.21 -1.05
C GLY A 962 28.50 27.48 -0.48
N LEU A 963 28.41 26.15 -0.62
CA LEU A 963 27.45 25.36 0.16
C LEU A 963 27.94 25.23 1.61
N ASN A 964 27.03 25.40 2.58
CA ASN A 964 27.35 25.39 4.01
C ASN A 964 26.79 24.17 4.76
N GLY A 965 25.93 23.39 4.12
CA GLY A 965 25.45 22.18 4.77
C GLY A 965 24.56 21.28 3.91
N VAL A 966 24.41 20.05 4.39
CA VAL A 966 23.62 18.98 3.80
C VAL A 966 23.00 18.10 4.89
N ILE A 967 21.72 17.79 4.76
CA ILE A 967 20.97 16.86 5.62
C ILE A 967 20.37 15.77 4.74
N TYR A 968 20.92 14.56 4.82
CA TYR A 968 20.46 13.45 3.99
C TYR A 968 19.19 12.82 4.57
N THR A 969 18.18 12.65 3.74
CA THR A 969 16.94 11.94 4.06
C THR A 969 17.17 10.45 3.78
N GLU A 970 17.36 9.59 4.79
CA GLU A 970 17.26 9.84 6.25
C GLU A 970 18.15 8.90 7.09
N LEU A 971 18.10 9.01 8.43
CA LEU A 971 18.87 8.19 9.38
C LEU A 971 18.50 6.70 9.24
N ASN A 972 17.25 6.33 9.47
CA ASN A 972 16.78 4.95 9.41
C ASN A 972 15.46 4.82 8.65
N ASP A 973 15.19 3.63 8.12
CA ASP A 973 13.89 3.30 7.51
C ASP A 973 12.77 3.40 8.53
N ILE A 974 11.57 3.71 8.05
CA ILE A 974 10.35 3.78 8.87
C ILE A 974 9.20 3.21 8.08
N GLU A 975 8.73 2.05 8.54
CA GLU A 975 7.59 1.35 7.94
C GLU A 975 7.72 1.21 6.41
N ASP A 976 6.96 2.01 5.65
CA ASP A 976 6.95 1.99 4.19
C ASP A 976 8.08 2.84 3.57
N GLU A 977 8.61 3.83 4.29
CA GLU A 977 9.70 4.71 3.84
C GLU A 977 11.06 4.04 4.08
N THR A 978 11.83 3.84 3.01
CA THR A 978 12.99 2.93 3.01
C THR A 978 14.31 3.58 2.56
N ASN A 979 14.40 4.90 2.75
CA ASN A 979 15.53 5.75 2.38
C ASN A 979 16.51 6.03 3.53
N GLY A 980 16.34 5.35 4.67
CA GLY A 980 17.31 5.38 5.74
C GLY A 980 18.66 4.80 5.33
N ILE A 981 19.76 5.34 5.87
CA ILE A 981 21.07 4.70 5.79
C ILE A 981 21.13 3.44 6.67
N PHE A 982 20.29 3.39 7.72
CA PHE A 982 19.99 2.21 8.51
C PHE A 982 18.63 1.61 8.13
N THR A 983 18.43 0.30 8.36
CA THR A 983 17.09 -0.30 8.42
C THR A 983 16.35 0.15 9.67
N TYR A 984 15.05 -0.12 9.76
CA TYR A 984 14.23 0.27 10.92
C TYR A 984 14.73 -0.34 12.23
N ASP A 985 15.39 -1.50 12.15
CA ASP A 985 16.07 -2.19 13.25
C ASP A 985 17.59 -1.95 13.29
N ARG A 986 18.05 -0.80 12.77
CA ARG A 986 19.40 -0.25 12.95
C ARG A 986 20.54 -1.02 12.29
N ILE A 987 20.27 -1.72 11.20
CA ILE A 987 21.32 -2.35 10.38
C ILE A 987 21.77 -1.40 9.28
N LEU A 988 23.07 -1.11 9.25
CA LEU A 988 23.67 -0.22 8.28
C LEU A 988 23.61 -0.81 6.85
N LYS A 989 23.09 -0.04 5.90
CA LYS A 989 22.85 -0.50 4.52
C LYS A 989 24.02 -0.26 3.57
N ILE A 990 24.83 0.74 3.87
CA ILE A 990 26.02 1.13 3.10
C ILE A 990 27.23 0.68 3.89
N ASN A 991 28.30 0.23 3.24
CA ASN A 991 29.55 -0.03 3.94
C ASN A 991 30.01 1.22 4.72
N GLU A 992 30.30 1.01 6.01
CA GLU A 992 30.77 2.03 6.95
C GLU A 992 31.98 2.82 6.41
N ASP A 993 32.96 2.13 5.83
CA ASP A 993 34.17 2.74 5.27
C ASP A 993 33.85 3.71 4.12
N VAL A 994 32.80 3.41 3.34
CA VAL A 994 32.36 4.27 2.24
C VAL A 994 31.77 5.56 2.78
N ILE A 995 30.96 5.49 3.85
CA ILE A 995 30.39 6.67 4.50
C ILE A 995 31.51 7.53 5.12
N LYS A 996 32.37 6.91 5.92
CA LYS A 996 33.52 7.58 6.56
C LYS A 996 34.42 8.27 5.55
N HIS A 997 34.72 7.59 4.43
CA HIS A 997 35.52 8.18 3.35
C HIS A 997 34.84 9.40 2.73
N ILE A 998 33.54 9.33 2.47
CA ILE A 998 32.78 10.46 1.92
C ILE A 998 32.78 11.65 2.89
N ASN A 999 32.50 11.40 4.16
CA ASN A 999 32.44 12.44 5.19
C ASN A 999 33.82 13.10 5.40
N SER A 1000 34.90 12.31 5.46
CA SER A 1000 36.27 12.85 5.46
C SER A 1000 36.56 13.73 4.23
N LYS A 1001 36.07 13.37 3.04
CA LYS A 1001 36.24 14.19 1.83
C LYS A 1001 35.42 15.49 1.85
N ILE A 1002 34.27 15.50 2.53
CA ILE A 1002 33.49 16.73 2.78
C ILE A 1002 34.32 17.67 3.64
N ASP A 1003 34.87 17.19 4.75
CA ASP A 1003 35.66 17.98 5.69
C ASP A 1003 36.94 18.51 5.02
N GLU A 1004 37.68 17.67 4.30
CA GLU A 1004 38.85 18.10 3.51
C GLU A 1004 38.49 19.20 2.50
N THR A 1005 37.37 19.05 1.79
CA THR A 1005 36.94 20.00 0.74
C THR A 1005 36.44 21.32 1.33
N PHE A 1006 35.86 21.29 2.52
CA PHE A 1006 35.37 22.49 3.19
C PHE A 1006 36.50 23.32 3.79
N ASN A 1007 37.56 22.65 4.27
CA ASN A 1007 38.73 23.28 4.87
C ASN A 1007 39.82 23.67 3.84
N SER A 1008 39.69 23.23 2.58
CA SER A 1008 40.55 23.65 1.45
C SER A 1008 40.07 24.96 0.82
#